data_AF-A0A9D1LN39-F1
#
_entry.id   AF-A0A9D1LN39-F1
#
_cell.length_a   1.000
_cell.length_b   1.000
_cell.length_c   1.000
_cell.angle_alpha   90.00
_cell.angle_beta   90.00
_cell.angle_gamma   90.00
#
_symmetry.space_group_name_H-M   'P 1'
#
loop_
_entity.id
_entity.type
_entity.pdbx_description
1 polymer ?
#
loop_
_entity_poly.entity_id
_entity_poly.type
_entity_poly.pdbx_seq_one_letter_code
_entity_poly.pdbx_strand_id
1 'polypeptide(L)'
;MKSKKTIAAWAVVGLSLVALAACGPTTSDSSSGTPGGSNSGSSSISTPSQTTRRIVVTLKTYTIPEGSTFFDGCQPSVVYQNDETGEELEVYNYTNKTRYTVTNKETKETYEAGDSLPAGTYTCEVRYSQNGYLRSSVNFTVTEATPEVAEEGKGYTTYKVSDLSKYEIQNFDGIETLGGGGMPATGDVKILVIPIQFENVKFGDDALVKSVLNEAFFGESEDTPWESLHSYYKKSSYGKLNIGGIVVDPMTYPVDDRTLDASNTSFSTTVCTWAVNQLKAAGMDMTEYDADGDGYIDGVEIVYVTSQQTPGSTGDVNTGSNDLWWNFTTNTSSGPNKASPTAHRLFWSRWDYVTNSYYATSTEGIAYNGKKVDAHTIIHETGHMMGAPDYYSYDRNEGPAGQVDMMDNNVGDHNAYTKMIYNWVAPRVIDGSSKNFTITLNSFVDTGDFLLVKPTSDPWNETPYDEYLILQYYTPTGVNEMDSTGYPEWNQPSTGGSGNVYGHGGTYEHPGLQVFHVDTRVAADFGDLDDKGAIINSSVVREYTDDPQPEATYDNGAKKYQGAAHRVHDNTPSRSTEADGSPTDIRELQAIFPSGVNSTDTNSYYSSFGVMTNLFGLDSYRETGDDLTTESYYGGSTYSNYRLRDFFPNDLAWNDGSTFDWTFSVVDQTDDTITLHFINTSLD
;
A
#
# COMPACT_ATOMS: atom_id res chain seq x y z
N MET A 1 -6.83 -20.25 -33.92
CA MET A 1 -6.37 -21.63 -34.26
C MET A 1 -5.25 -22.00 -33.29
N LYS A 2 -5.13 -23.27 -32.85
CA LYS A 2 -4.23 -23.63 -31.73
C LYS A 2 -2.75 -23.71 -32.15
N SER A 3 -1.88 -22.92 -31.51
CA SER A 3 -0.42 -23.09 -31.54
C SER A 3 0.05 -24.04 -30.43
N LYS A 4 1.21 -24.68 -30.60
CA LYS A 4 1.71 -25.75 -29.72
C LYS A 4 2.65 -25.19 -28.66
N LYS A 5 2.36 -25.43 -27.37
CA LYS A 5 3.31 -25.20 -26.28
C LYS A 5 4.53 -26.12 -26.45
N THR A 6 5.72 -25.55 -26.43
CA THR A 6 7.00 -26.29 -26.43
C THR A 6 7.65 -26.09 -25.06
N ILE A 7 7.93 -27.18 -24.35
CA ILE A 7 8.46 -27.13 -22.98
C ILE A 7 9.98 -26.99 -23.05
N ALA A 8 10.53 -25.88 -22.57
CA ALA A 8 11.96 -25.69 -22.37
C ALA A 8 12.32 -25.96 -20.90
N ALA A 9 13.01 -27.06 -20.64
CA ALA A 9 13.55 -27.35 -19.31
C ALA A 9 14.93 -26.67 -19.16
N TRP A 10 15.08 -25.80 -18.16
CA TRP A 10 16.37 -25.23 -17.80
C TRP A 10 17.05 -26.05 -16.72
N ALA A 11 18.34 -26.34 -16.95
CA ALA A 11 19.13 -27.22 -16.12
C ALA A 11 19.85 -26.45 -14.99
N VAL A 12 19.76 -26.98 -13.77
CA VAL A 12 20.59 -26.51 -12.64
C VAL A 12 22.04 -26.87 -12.89
N VAL A 13 22.91 -25.87 -13.00
CA VAL A 13 24.38 -26.06 -13.03
C VAL A 13 24.92 -25.75 -11.64
N GLY A 14 25.27 -26.79 -10.90
CA GLY A 14 25.98 -26.66 -9.63
C GLY A 14 27.48 -26.42 -9.85
N LEU A 15 28.07 -25.54 -9.03
CA LEU A 15 29.52 -25.47 -8.83
C LEU A 15 29.88 -26.25 -7.56
N SER A 16 30.83 -27.17 -7.69
CA SER A 16 31.17 -28.19 -6.69
C SER A 16 32.66 -28.20 -6.33
N LEU A 17 33.01 -28.95 -5.27
CA LEU A 17 34.37 -29.31 -4.79
C LEU A 17 34.99 -28.27 -3.83
N VAL A 18 35.75 -28.62 -2.78
CA VAL A 18 36.48 -29.85 -2.37
C VAL A 18 36.30 -30.04 -0.83
N ALA A 19 36.40 -31.18 -0.14
CA ALA A 19 36.10 -32.63 -0.30
C ALA A 19 37.03 -33.41 0.67
N LEU A 20 36.61 -34.49 1.38
CA LEU A 20 37.54 -35.54 1.87
C LEU A 20 36.88 -36.87 2.33
N ALA A 21 37.24 -37.95 1.62
CA ALA A 21 37.64 -39.30 2.08
C ALA A 21 36.93 -40.03 3.26
N ALA A 22 36.64 -41.34 3.26
CA ALA A 22 36.89 -42.46 2.34
C ALA A 22 36.42 -43.80 3.00
N CYS A 23 36.59 -44.90 2.25
CA CYS A 23 36.73 -46.31 2.69
C CYS A 23 35.49 -47.18 2.97
N GLY A 24 35.24 -48.12 2.03
CA GLY A 24 35.24 -49.55 2.39
C GLY A 24 34.08 -50.39 1.83
N PRO A 25 34.31 -51.45 1.03
CA PRO A 25 33.22 -52.08 0.24
C PRO A 25 33.05 -53.61 0.41
N THR A 26 32.13 -54.17 -0.41
CA THR A 26 31.92 -55.59 -0.80
C THR A 26 31.37 -56.54 0.29
N THR A 27 30.62 -57.62 -0.01
CA THR A 27 30.68 -58.58 -1.14
C THR A 27 29.33 -59.11 -1.67
N SER A 28 29.41 -59.84 -2.80
CA SER A 28 28.42 -60.72 -3.44
C SER A 28 28.08 -61.97 -2.57
N ASP A 29 27.18 -62.93 -2.90
CA ASP A 29 26.98 -63.58 -4.21
C ASP A 29 25.67 -64.42 -4.37
N SER A 30 25.50 -65.01 -5.56
CA SER A 30 24.48 -65.91 -6.12
C SER A 30 23.99 -67.10 -5.24
N SER A 31 22.85 -67.78 -5.48
CA SER A 31 22.49 -68.52 -6.71
C SER A 31 21.06 -69.14 -6.71
N SER A 32 20.74 -69.96 -7.72
CA SER A 32 19.40 -70.35 -8.22
C SER A 32 18.70 -71.56 -7.57
N GLY A 33 17.36 -71.68 -7.75
CA GLY A 33 16.60 -72.91 -7.46
C GLY A 33 15.10 -72.89 -7.85
N THR A 34 14.68 -73.81 -8.72
CA THR A 34 13.28 -74.16 -9.11
C THR A 34 13.40 -75.54 -9.83
N PRO A 35 12.39 -76.46 -9.91
CA PRO A 35 10.94 -76.25 -9.77
C PRO A 35 10.12 -77.37 -9.05
N GLY A 36 8.79 -77.20 -8.97
CA GLY A 36 7.85 -78.33 -9.11
C GLY A 36 6.59 -78.35 -8.22
N GLY A 37 5.43 -78.65 -8.82
CA GLY A 37 4.49 -79.62 -8.23
C GLY A 37 3.22 -79.13 -7.48
N SER A 38 2.21 -78.70 -8.24
CA SER A 38 0.77 -79.06 -8.10
C SER A 38 0.02 -79.13 -6.74
N ASN A 39 -1.23 -78.66 -6.84
CA ASN A 39 -2.48 -79.06 -6.15
C ASN A 39 -3.10 -78.12 -5.11
N SER A 40 -4.42 -78.00 -5.30
CA SER A 40 -5.38 -77.15 -4.63
C SER A 40 -5.81 -77.67 -3.26
N GLY A 41 -5.96 -76.76 -2.30
CA GLY A 41 -6.70 -76.99 -1.07
C GLY A 41 -7.11 -75.64 -0.48
N SER A 42 -8.38 -75.26 -0.63
CA SER A 42 -8.87 -73.99 -0.09
C SER A 42 -8.99 -74.06 1.43
N SER A 43 -8.24 -73.23 2.14
CA SER A 43 -8.60 -72.75 3.47
C SER A 43 -8.44 -71.24 3.51
N SER A 44 -9.41 -70.58 4.14
CA SER A 44 -9.55 -69.13 4.16
C SER A 44 -8.36 -68.46 4.87
N ILE A 45 -7.53 -67.75 4.11
CA ILE A 45 -6.65 -66.72 4.64
C ILE A 45 -7.31 -65.39 4.28
N SER A 46 -7.71 -64.64 5.31
CA SER A 46 -8.08 -63.23 5.15
C SER A 46 -6.92 -62.50 4.48
N THR A 47 -7.13 -62.01 3.26
CA THR A 47 -6.19 -61.09 2.63
C THR A 47 -5.96 -59.94 3.62
N PRO A 48 -4.71 -59.55 3.93
CA PRO A 48 -4.48 -58.34 4.69
C PRO A 48 -5.21 -57.20 4.00
N SER A 49 -5.84 -56.32 4.79
CA SER A 49 -6.44 -55.09 4.26
C SER A 49 -5.44 -54.44 3.32
N GLN A 50 -5.88 -54.05 2.11
CA GLN A 50 -5.08 -53.11 1.35
C GLN A 50 -4.87 -51.89 2.23
N THR A 51 -3.61 -51.51 2.42
CA THR A 51 -3.27 -50.37 3.25
C THR A 51 -3.49 -49.11 2.42
N THR A 52 -4.49 -48.32 2.80
CA THR A 52 -4.86 -47.10 2.08
C THR A 52 -4.41 -45.88 2.88
N ARG A 53 -3.52 -45.11 2.27
CA ARG A 53 -3.34 -43.69 2.60
C ARG A 53 -4.21 -42.92 1.63
N ARG A 54 -5.11 -42.08 2.13
CA ARG A 54 -6.10 -41.36 1.31
C ARG A 54 -6.34 -39.96 1.85
N ILE A 55 -6.95 -39.12 1.02
CA ILE A 55 -7.56 -37.88 1.48
C ILE A 55 -9.08 -37.97 1.36
N VAL A 56 -9.78 -37.50 2.37
CA VAL A 56 -11.22 -37.27 2.37
C VAL A 56 -11.44 -35.77 2.24
N VAL A 57 -12.41 -35.37 1.41
CA VAL A 57 -12.76 -33.97 1.18
C VAL A 57 -14.23 -33.80 1.53
N THR A 58 -14.52 -32.87 2.43
CA THR A 58 -15.87 -32.43 2.77
C THR A 58 -16.00 -30.95 2.48
N LEU A 59 -17.22 -30.49 2.25
CA LEU A 59 -17.53 -29.07 2.07
C LEU A 59 -18.46 -28.65 3.21
N LYS A 60 -18.33 -27.41 3.68
CA LYS A 60 -19.28 -26.82 4.63
C LYS A 60 -20.64 -26.59 3.97
N THR A 61 -20.65 -26.19 2.69
CA THR A 61 -21.83 -26.22 1.82
C THR A 61 -21.54 -26.87 0.47
N TYR A 62 -22.56 -27.52 -0.09
CA TYR A 62 -22.53 -28.16 -1.41
C TYR A 62 -23.29 -27.35 -2.47
N THR A 63 -23.77 -26.16 -2.11
CA THR A 63 -24.47 -25.23 -3.00
C THR A 63 -24.08 -23.80 -2.63
N ILE A 64 -23.64 -23.04 -3.63
CA ILE A 64 -23.20 -21.65 -3.52
C ILE A 64 -23.89 -20.80 -4.60
N PRO A 65 -24.08 -19.49 -4.40
CA PRO A 65 -24.57 -18.62 -5.46
C PRO A 65 -23.54 -18.43 -6.57
N GLU A 66 -24.01 -18.13 -7.78
CA GLU A 66 -23.21 -17.61 -8.88
C GLU A 66 -22.47 -16.34 -8.47
N GLY A 67 -21.25 -16.19 -8.98
CA GLY A 67 -20.28 -15.17 -8.56
C GLY A 67 -19.31 -15.66 -7.47
N SER A 68 -19.70 -16.62 -6.63
CA SER A 68 -18.82 -17.17 -5.59
C SER A 68 -17.69 -18.03 -6.15
N THR A 69 -16.64 -18.18 -5.34
CA THR A 69 -15.54 -19.11 -5.60
C THR A 69 -15.82 -20.48 -4.97
N PHE A 70 -15.10 -21.52 -5.41
CA PHE A 70 -15.17 -22.83 -4.78
C PHE A 70 -14.62 -22.80 -3.34
N PHE A 71 -13.48 -22.16 -3.12
CA PHE A 71 -12.81 -22.23 -1.83
C PHE A 71 -13.53 -21.43 -0.75
N ASP A 72 -13.81 -20.16 -1.00
CA ASP A 72 -14.40 -19.27 0.00
C ASP A 72 -15.89 -19.60 0.19
N GLY A 73 -16.60 -19.93 -0.90
CA GLY A 73 -18.01 -20.28 -0.87
C GLY A 73 -18.30 -21.69 -0.31
N CYS A 74 -17.56 -22.74 -0.73
CA CYS A 74 -17.83 -24.10 -0.25
C CYS A 74 -17.10 -24.45 1.06
N GLN A 75 -16.03 -23.72 1.40
CA GLN A 75 -15.15 -23.92 2.57
C GLN A 75 -14.69 -25.40 2.71
N PRO A 76 -13.79 -25.85 1.83
CA PRO A 76 -13.37 -27.26 1.76
C PRO A 76 -12.44 -27.67 2.92
N SER A 77 -12.85 -28.70 3.66
CA SER A 77 -11.98 -29.41 4.62
C SER A 77 -11.36 -30.63 3.94
N VAL A 78 -10.05 -30.82 4.13
CA VAL A 78 -9.27 -31.92 3.55
C VAL A 78 -8.59 -32.69 4.67
N VAL A 79 -9.01 -33.92 4.92
CA VAL A 79 -8.46 -34.78 5.96
C VAL A 79 -7.62 -35.89 5.32
N TYR A 80 -6.34 -35.93 5.66
CA TYR A 80 -5.48 -37.08 5.39
C TYR A 80 -5.82 -38.20 6.38
N GLN A 81 -6.06 -39.40 5.85
CA GLN A 81 -6.31 -40.61 6.65
C GLN A 81 -5.28 -41.68 6.30
N ASN A 82 -4.68 -42.26 7.33
CA ASN A 82 -3.79 -43.41 7.22
C ASN A 82 -4.42 -44.64 7.90
N ASP A 83 -5.02 -45.51 7.08
CA ASP A 83 -5.67 -46.75 7.54
C ASP A 83 -4.69 -47.70 8.27
N GLU A 84 -3.36 -47.52 8.12
CA GLU A 84 -2.32 -48.33 8.79
C GLU A 84 -2.11 -47.95 10.26
N THR A 85 -2.21 -46.66 10.60
CA THR A 85 -1.92 -46.13 11.93
C THR A 85 -3.17 -45.65 12.68
N GLY A 86 -4.30 -45.49 11.98
CA GLY A 86 -5.48 -44.81 12.51
C GLY A 86 -5.29 -43.30 12.68
N GLU A 87 -4.26 -42.74 12.03
CA GLU A 87 -3.93 -41.33 12.04
C GLU A 87 -4.85 -40.57 11.09
N GLU A 88 -5.54 -39.57 11.64
CA GLU A 88 -6.28 -38.57 10.88
C GLU A 88 -5.60 -37.21 11.12
N LEU A 89 -5.30 -36.50 10.04
CA LEU A 89 -4.67 -35.19 10.08
C LEU A 89 -5.39 -34.26 9.11
N GLU A 90 -5.97 -33.19 9.62
CA GLU A 90 -6.55 -32.15 8.78
C GLU A 90 -5.45 -31.29 8.13
N VAL A 91 -5.59 -31.04 6.84
CA VAL A 91 -4.55 -30.46 5.99
C VAL A 91 -4.78 -28.97 5.84
N TYR A 92 -4.45 -28.23 6.90
CA TYR A 92 -4.56 -26.76 6.96
C TYR A 92 -3.37 -26.00 6.32
N ASN A 93 -2.29 -26.68 5.96
CA ASN A 93 -1.09 -26.03 5.43
C ASN A 93 -1.20 -25.89 3.89
N TYR A 94 -1.88 -24.83 3.44
CA TYR A 94 -2.29 -24.66 2.04
C TYR A 94 -1.12 -24.39 1.09
N THR A 95 -0.11 -23.63 1.52
CA THR A 95 1.10 -23.38 0.74
C THR A 95 1.81 -24.70 0.36
N ASN A 96 1.70 -25.05 -0.93
CA ASN A 96 2.36 -26.19 -1.59
C ASN A 96 1.91 -27.62 -1.22
N LYS A 97 0.82 -27.84 -0.47
CA LYS A 97 0.33 -29.20 -0.17
C LYS A 97 -0.97 -29.61 -0.83
N THR A 98 -1.95 -28.72 -0.95
CA THR A 98 -3.22 -29.01 -1.64
C THR A 98 -3.33 -28.21 -2.94
N ARG A 99 -3.91 -28.83 -3.97
CA ARG A 99 -4.31 -28.15 -5.21
C ARG A 99 -5.72 -28.56 -5.58
N TYR A 100 -6.51 -27.59 -5.99
CA TYR A 100 -7.88 -27.75 -6.42
C TYR A 100 -7.96 -27.59 -7.94
N THR A 101 -8.83 -28.33 -8.60
CA THR A 101 -9.14 -28.12 -10.02
C THR A 101 -10.63 -28.34 -10.16
N VAL A 102 -11.35 -27.24 -10.28
CA VAL A 102 -12.80 -27.19 -10.43
C VAL A 102 -13.14 -27.40 -11.91
N THR A 103 -14.14 -28.21 -12.23
CA THR A 103 -14.54 -28.48 -13.61
C THR A 103 -16.06 -28.46 -13.74
N ASN A 104 -16.57 -27.65 -14.65
CA ASN A 104 -17.99 -27.63 -15.00
C ASN A 104 -18.33 -28.96 -15.71
N LYS A 105 -19.37 -29.64 -15.22
CA LYS A 105 -19.75 -30.98 -15.70
C LYS A 105 -20.33 -30.97 -17.11
N GLU A 106 -20.82 -29.84 -17.59
CA GLU A 106 -21.50 -29.70 -18.87
C GLU A 106 -20.54 -29.12 -19.92
N THR A 107 -19.99 -27.93 -19.67
CA THR A 107 -19.08 -27.24 -20.61
C THR A 107 -17.69 -27.85 -20.68
N LYS A 108 -17.27 -28.55 -19.61
CA LYS A 108 -15.89 -29.07 -19.38
C LYS A 108 -14.83 -27.98 -19.21
N GLU A 109 -15.24 -26.74 -18.98
CA GLU A 109 -14.34 -25.66 -18.59
C GLU A 109 -13.77 -25.91 -17.18
N THR A 110 -12.55 -25.45 -16.97
CA THR A 110 -11.76 -25.66 -15.75
C THR A 110 -11.43 -24.34 -15.10
N TYR A 111 -11.57 -24.30 -13.78
CA TYR A 111 -11.39 -23.14 -12.93
C TYR A 111 -10.47 -23.51 -11.75
N GLU A 112 -9.70 -22.55 -11.24
CA GLU A 112 -8.96 -22.66 -10.00
C GLU A 112 -9.88 -22.44 -8.79
N ALA A 113 -9.38 -22.66 -7.57
CA ALA A 113 -10.21 -22.64 -6.35
C ALA A 113 -10.79 -21.26 -6.00
N GLY A 114 -10.08 -20.18 -6.39
CA GLY A 114 -10.43 -18.79 -6.11
C GLY A 114 -11.00 -18.03 -7.32
N ASP A 115 -11.34 -18.73 -8.41
CA ASP A 115 -12.02 -18.12 -9.56
C ASP A 115 -13.53 -17.98 -9.26
N SER A 116 -14.14 -16.90 -9.75
CA SER A 116 -15.59 -16.73 -9.74
C SER A 116 -16.25 -17.75 -10.68
N LEU A 117 -17.32 -18.39 -10.21
CA LEU A 117 -17.99 -19.48 -10.94
C LEU A 117 -19.37 -19.07 -11.49
N PRO A 118 -19.66 -19.32 -12.78
CA PRO A 118 -21.01 -19.17 -13.32
C PRO A 118 -21.94 -20.30 -12.82
N ALA A 119 -23.25 -20.12 -12.99
CA ALA A 119 -24.24 -21.13 -12.64
C ALA A 119 -23.99 -22.47 -13.35
N GLY A 120 -24.15 -23.58 -12.63
CA GLY A 120 -23.92 -24.92 -13.18
C GLY A 120 -23.62 -25.99 -12.13
N THR A 121 -23.30 -27.20 -12.61
CA THR A 121 -22.91 -28.32 -11.73
C THR A 121 -21.44 -28.66 -11.90
N TYR A 122 -20.73 -28.85 -10.78
CA TYR A 122 -19.27 -28.90 -10.77
C TYR A 122 -18.73 -30.15 -10.08
N THR A 123 -17.51 -30.54 -10.45
CA THR A 123 -16.65 -31.45 -9.68
C THR A 123 -15.34 -30.73 -9.40
N CYS A 124 -14.90 -30.72 -8.14
CA CYS A 124 -13.55 -30.31 -7.78
C CYS A 124 -12.70 -31.57 -7.57
N GLU A 125 -11.60 -31.74 -8.32
CA GLU A 125 -10.53 -32.68 -7.98
C GLU A 125 -9.59 -31.99 -6.97
N VAL A 126 -9.34 -32.64 -5.84
CA VAL A 126 -8.34 -32.20 -4.85
C VAL A 126 -7.13 -33.13 -4.93
N ARG A 127 -5.94 -32.55 -5.04
CA ARG A 127 -4.66 -33.26 -5.02
C ARG A 127 -3.89 -32.88 -3.77
N TYR A 128 -3.38 -33.86 -3.04
CA TYR A 128 -2.53 -33.66 -1.87
C TYR A 128 -1.14 -34.26 -2.09
N SER A 129 -0.08 -33.49 -1.87
CA SER A 129 1.32 -33.91 -2.05
C SER A 129 2.04 -34.15 -0.72
N GLN A 130 2.16 -35.42 -0.35
CA GLN A 130 3.01 -35.88 0.76
C GLN A 130 3.49 -37.31 0.45
N ASN A 131 4.80 -37.49 0.22
CA ASN A 131 5.41 -38.78 -0.15
C ASN A 131 4.73 -39.51 -1.35
N GLY A 132 4.15 -38.73 -2.27
CA GLY A 132 3.29 -39.18 -3.36
C GLY A 132 2.20 -38.15 -3.65
N TYR A 133 1.30 -38.45 -4.59
CA TYR A 133 0.11 -37.64 -4.87
C TYR A 133 -1.15 -38.43 -4.52
N LEU A 134 -1.83 -38.04 -3.45
CA LEU A 134 -3.17 -38.52 -3.13
C LEU A 134 -4.21 -37.65 -3.84
N ARG A 135 -5.36 -38.24 -4.18
CA ARG A 135 -6.45 -37.54 -4.86
C ARG A 135 -7.79 -37.91 -4.26
N SER A 136 -8.69 -36.95 -4.27
CA SER A 136 -10.11 -37.14 -4.01
C SER A 136 -10.91 -36.17 -4.88
N SER A 137 -12.23 -36.33 -4.93
CA SER A 137 -13.10 -35.46 -5.71
C SER A 137 -14.43 -35.24 -5.02
N VAL A 138 -14.92 -34.02 -5.04
CA VAL A 138 -16.21 -33.63 -4.46
C VAL A 138 -17.06 -32.91 -5.49
N ASN A 139 -18.38 -33.07 -5.39
CA ASN A 139 -19.36 -32.50 -6.29
C ASN A 139 -20.12 -31.39 -5.59
N PHE A 140 -20.35 -30.26 -6.25
CA PHE A 140 -21.16 -29.16 -5.75
C PHE A 140 -21.95 -28.50 -6.90
N THR A 141 -22.82 -27.56 -6.56
CA THR A 141 -23.66 -26.82 -7.50
C THR A 141 -23.50 -25.32 -7.28
N VAL A 142 -23.45 -24.56 -8.37
CA VAL A 142 -23.55 -23.10 -8.37
C VAL A 142 -24.93 -22.75 -8.90
N THR A 143 -25.73 -22.03 -8.14
CA THR A 143 -27.09 -21.62 -8.54
C THR A 143 -27.09 -20.19 -9.05
N GLU A 144 -27.84 -19.93 -10.13
CA GLU A 144 -28.08 -18.56 -10.65
C GLU A 144 -28.37 -17.59 -9.49
N ALA A 145 -27.61 -16.51 -9.44
CA ALA A 145 -27.79 -15.46 -8.44
C ALA A 145 -28.68 -14.35 -9.00
N THR A 146 -29.51 -13.76 -8.16
CA THR A 146 -30.13 -12.47 -8.46
C THR A 146 -29.67 -11.50 -7.38
N PRO A 147 -28.45 -10.93 -7.51
CA PRO A 147 -27.92 -10.00 -6.53
C PRO A 147 -28.88 -8.82 -6.36
N GLU A 148 -29.00 -8.34 -5.13
CA GLU A 148 -29.73 -7.12 -4.86
C GLU A 148 -28.92 -5.92 -5.36
N VAL A 149 -29.57 -4.86 -5.84
CA VAL A 149 -28.85 -3.57 -6.02
C VAL A 149 -28.71 -2.94 -4.64
N ALA A 150 -27.49 -2.52 -4.28
CA ALA A 150 -27.21 -1.91 -2.99
C ALA A 150 -27.77 -0.48 -2.90
N GLU A 151 -28.25 -0.13 -1.72
CA GLU A 151 -28.78 1.20 -1.36
C GLU A 151 -28.43 1.50 0.11
N GLU A 152 -28.61 2.74 0.57
CA GLU A 152 -28.25 3.15 1.93
C GLU A 152 -28.95 2.28 2.99
N GLY A 153 -28.17 1.65 3.88
CA GLY A 153 -28.65 0.66 4.87
C GLY A 153 -29.00 -0.71 4.28
N LYS A 154 -28.51 -1.00 3.05
CA LYS A 154 -28.70 -2.26 2.33
C LYS A 154 -27.46 -2.59 1.48
N GLY A 155 -26.50 -3.26 2.10
CA GLY A 155 -25.18 -3.60 1.57
C GLY A 155 -24.10 -2.59 1.97
N TYR A 156 -24.46 -1.33 2.19
CA TYR A 156 -23.55 -0.32 2.73
C TYR A 156 -24.27 0.77 3.55
N THR A 157 -23.48 1.43 4.40
CA THR A 157 -23.84 2.65 5.13
C THR A 157 -22.85 3.76 4.76
N THR A 158 -23.33 4.98 4.48
CA THR A 158 -22.49 6.12 4.06
C THR A 158 -22.11 7.01 5.24
N TYR A 159 -20.81 7.18 5.47
CA TYR A 159 -20.26 8.13 6.43
C TYR A 159 -20.00 9.49 5.79
N LYS A 160 -19.92 10.54 6.61
CA LYS A 160 -19.55 11.89 6.17
C LYS A 160 -18.23 12.31 6.78
N VAL A 161 -17.56 13.21 6.06
CA VAL A 161 -16.41 13.98 6.53
C VAL A 161 -16.66 14.62 7.92
N SER A 162 -17.88 15.11 8.18
CA SER A 162 -18.25 15.66 9.49
C SER A 162 -18.22 14.65 10.65
N ASP A 163 -18.29 13.36 10.35
CA ASP A 163 -18.36 12.29 11.34
C ASP A 163 -16.93 11.85 11.72
N LEU A 164 -15.97 12.06 10.81
CA LEU A 164 -14.56 11.70 10.95
C LEU A 164 -13.63 12.87 11.33
N SER A 165 -14.08 14.13 11.34
CA SER A 165 -13.21 15.30 11.56
C SER A 165 -12.44 15.30 12.90
N LYS A 166 -12.95 14.61 13.93
CA LYS A 166 -12.23 14.40 15.20
C LYS A 166 -11.01 13.47 15.08
N TYR A 167 -10.91 12.74 13.98
CA TYR A 167 -9.85 11.80 13.62
C TYR A 167 -8.95 12.31 12.48
N GLU A 168 -8.97 13.63 12.21
CA GLU A 168 -7.97 14.27 11.37
C GLU A 168 -6.57 14.05 11.96
N ILE A 169 -5.61 13.61 11.13
CA ILE A 169 -4.27 13.18 11.58
C ILE A 169 -3.51 14.23 12.39
N GLN A 170 -3.75 15.51 12.10
CA GLN A 170 -3.13 16.66 12.77
C GLN A 170 -3.54 16.82 14.23
N ASN A 171 -4.65 16.20 14.65
CA ASN A 171 -5.00 16.17 16.07
C ASN A 171 -4.10 15.18 16.86
N PHE A 172 -3.38 14.28 16.20
CA PHE A 172 -2.70 13.15 16.82
C PHE A 172 -1.17 13.23 16.65
N ASP A 173 -0.50 13.99 17.52
CA ASP A 173 0.97 14.10 17.61
C ASP A 173 1.72 12.75 17.61
N GLY A 174 1.10 11.70 18.16
CA GLY A 174 1.67 10.35 18.21
C GLY A 174 1.42 9.50 16.94
N ILE A 175 0.55 9.96 16.05
CA ILE A 175 0.24 9.28 14.78
C ILE A 175 0.87 10.03 13.61
N GLU A 176 0.74 11.36 13.54
CA GLU A 176 1.25 12.13 12.39
C GLU A 176 2.77 12.02 12.20
N THR A 177 3.21 12.19 10.95
CA THR A 177 4.64 12.32 10.65
C THR A 177 5.18 13.63 11.22
N LEU A 178 6.41 13.58 11.74
CA LEU A 178 7.14 14.67 12.42
C LEU A 178 6.62 15.08 13.81
N GLY A 179 5.30 15.14 14.01
CA GLY A 179 4.66 15.45 15.30
C GLY A 179 4.79 16.91 15.77
N GLY A 180 3.93 17.35 16.69
CA GLY A 180 4.11 18.59 17.45
C GLY A 180 3.53 19.86 16.82
N GLY A 181 2.55 19.71 15.92
CA GLY A 181 1.89 20.79 15.17
C GLY A 181 2.16 20.68 13.67
N GLY A 182 1.09 20.57 12.88
CA GLY A 182 1.13 20.27 11.43
C GLY A 182 0.61 21.41 10.55
N MET A 183 0.92 21.35 9.25
CA MET A 183 0.30 22.23 8.26
C MET A 183 -1.18 21.84 8.10
N PRO A 184 -2.17 22.74 8.26
CA PRO A 184 -3.58 22.37 8.15
C PRO A 184 -3.92 21.67 6.82
N ALA A 185 -4.60 20.52 6.88
CA ALA A 185 -4.97 19.76 5.69
C ALA A 185 -6.28 20.25 5.03
N THR A 186 -7.01 21.19 5.64
CA THR A 186 -8.25 21.73 5.07
C THR A 186 -8.33 23.25 5.22
N GLY A 187 -9.20 23.87 4.43
CA GLY A 187 -9.41 25.33 4.41
C GLY A 187 -8.46 26.08 3.47
N ASP A 188 -8.33 27.38 3.71
CA ASP A 188 -7.45 28.28 2.95
C ASP A 188 -6.15 28.48 3.75
N VAL A 189 -5.07 27.81 3.34
CA VAL A 189 -3.80 27.72 4.07
C VAL A 189 -2.74 28.53 3.34
N LYS A 190 -1.89 29.29 4.06
CA LYS A 190 -0.81 30.06 3.41
C LYS A 190 0.56 29.58 3.84
N ILE A 191 1.40 29.26 2.84
CA ILE A 191 2.81 28.91 3.05
C ILE A 191 3.75 30.05 2.63
N LEU A 192 4.96 30.04 3.18
CA LEU A 192 5.97 31.07 2.96
C LEU A 192 7.17 30.51 2.19
N VAL A 193 7.27 30.83 0.89
CA VAL A 193 8.35 30.37 0.00
C VAL A 193 9.51 31.36 0.01
N ILE A 194 10.67 30.88 0.46
CA ILE A 194 11.88 31.66 0.72
C ILE A 194 13.03 31.13 -0.13
N PRO A 195 13.43 31.84 -1.20
CA PRO A 195 14.60 31.46 -1.97
C PRO A 195 15.89 31.81 -1.21
N ILE A 196 16.78 30.84 -0.95
CA ILE A 196 18.05 31.04 -0.23
C ILE A 196 19.25 30.93 -1.17
N GLN A 197 20.16 31.89 -1.05
CA GLN A 197 21.46 31.88 -1.73
C GLN A 197 22.60 32.14 -0.74
N PHE A 198 23.78 31.58 -1.01
CA PHE A 198 24.95 31.66 -0.13
C PHE A 198 25.92 32.76 -0.58
N GLU A 199 26.99 33.05 0.14
CA GLU A 199 27.92 34.14 -0.24
C GLU A 199 28.61 33.89 -1.60
N ASN A 200 28.95 32.63 -1.87
CA ASN A 200 29.72 32.19 -3.02
C ASN A 200 28.89 31.75 -4.24
N VAL A 201 27.58 31.48 -4.06
CA VAL A 201 26.67 31.00 -5.10
C VAL A 201 25.34 31.74 -5.04
N LYS A 202 24.86 32.19 -6.21
CA LYS A 202 23.69 33.07 -6.38
C LYS A 202 22.80 32.52 -7.49
N PHE A 203 21.49 32.76 -7.40
CA PHE A 203 20.56 32.34 -8.46
C PHE A 203 20.75 33.14 -9.76
N GLY A 204 21.15 34.41 -9.66
CA GLY A 204 21.35 35.30 -10.79
C GLY A 204 20.27 36.38 -10.91
N ASP A 205 19.13 36.05 -11.51
CA ASP A 205 18.02 36.98 -11.74
C ASP A 205 16.87 36.72 -10.75
N ASP A 206 16.74 37.58 -9.75
CA ASP A 206 15.77 37.46 -8.66
C ASP A 206 14.32 37.46 -9.15
N ALA A 207 13.98 38.28 -10.15
CA ALA A 207 12.62 38.34 -10.69
C ALA A 207 12.26 37.03 -11.41
N LEU A 208 13.26 36.45 -12.09
CA LEU A 208 13.13 35.20 -12.80
C LEU A 208 13.02 33.99 -11.86
N VAL A 209 13.73 34.01 -10.71
CA VAL A 209 13.57 33.02 -9.62
C VAL A 209 12.16 33.04 -9.07
N LYS A 210 11.67 34.23 -8.72
CA LYS A 210 10.31 34.39 -8.20
C LYS A 210 9.26 33.90 -9.19
N SER A 211 9.40 34.21 -10.48
CA SER A 211 8.48 33.73 -11.51
C SER A 211 8.35 32.20 -11.52
N VAL A 212 9.47 31.47 -11.40
CA VAL A 212 9.51 30.01 -11.44
C VAL A 212 8.93 29.38 -10.18
N LEU A 213 9.23 29.95 -9.01
CA LEU A 213 8.65 29.45 -7.77
C LEU A 213 7.16 29.77 -7.67
N ASN A 214 6.68 30.90 -8.22
CA ASN A 214 5.23 31.13 -8.33
C ASN A 214 4.57 30.12 -9.28
N GLU A 215 5.22 29.75 -10.40
CA GLU A 215 4.75 28.70 -11.32
C GLU A 215 4.65 27.34 -10.59
N ALA A 216 5.71 26.91 -9.89
CA ALA A 216 5.77 25.62 -9.19
C ALA A 216 4.86 25.50 -7.96
N PHE A 217 4.70 26.58 -7.18
CA PHE A 217 3.92 26.55 -5.94
C PHE A 217 2.47 27.03 -6.12
N PHE A 218 2.23 28.01 -7.01
CA PHE A 218 0.96 28.77 -7.04
C PHE A 218 0.38 28.97 -8.46
N GLY A 219 0.88 28.25 -9.48
CA GLY A 219 0.30 28.26 -10.82
C GLY A 219 -1.06 27.55 -10.88
N GLU A 220 -1.91 27.89 -11.85
CA GLU A 220 -3.03 27.02 -12.23
C GLU A 220 -2.50 25.90 -13.16
N SER A 221 -3.22 24.79 -13.30
CA SER A 221 -2.74 23.61 -14.03
C SER A 221 -2.27 23.95 -15.46
N GLU A 222 -3.02 24.80 -16.17
CA GLU A 222 -2.74 25.20 -17.55
C GLU A 222 -1.47 26.06 -17.72
N ASP A 223 -0.96 26.64 -16.63
CA ASP A 223 0.29 27.42 -16.60
C ASP A 223 1.52 26.55 -16.28
N THR A 224 1.32 25.27 -15.95
CA THR A 224 2.39 24.32 -15.57
C THR A 224 2.49 23.13 -16.53
N PRO A 225 3.53 22.27 -16.43
CA PRO A 225 3.60 21.05 -17.24
C PRO A 225 2.56 20.00 -16.87
N TRP A 226 2.21 19.93 -15.59
CA TRP A 226 1.28 18.96 -14.99
C TRP A 226 0.42 19.69 -13.96
N GLU A 227 0.98 19.89 -12.76
CA GLU A 227 0.36 20.66 -11.68
C GLU A 227 1.41 21.50 -10.94
N SER A 228 0.94 22.59 -10.30
CA SER A 228 1.63 23.23 -9.19
C SER A 228 1.20 22.62 -7.86
N LEU A 229 1.86 22.98 -6.76
CA LEU A 229 1.39 22.63 -5.43
C LEU A 229 -0.07 23.08 -5.18
N HIS A 230 -0.41 24.32 -5.57
CA HIS A 230 -1.77 24.85 -5.46
C HIS A 230 -2.78 24.02 -6.27
N SER A 231 -2.51 23.78 -7.55
CA SER A 231 -3.48 23.17 -8.45
C SER A 231 -3.66 21.68 -8.19
N TYR A 232 -2.58 20.96 -7.82
CA TYR A 232 -2.64 19.58 -7.36
C TYR A 232 -3.56 19.42 -6.14
N TYR A 233 -3.26 20.13 -5.03
CA TYR A 233 -4.01 19.92 -3.78
C TYR A 233 -5.46 20.41 -3.86
N LYS A 234 -5.73 21.46 -4.65
CA LYS A 234 -7.08 21.93 -4.98
C LYS A 234 -7.89 20.87 -5.74
N LYS A 235 -7.27 20.13 -6.67
CA LYS A 235 -7.91 19.00 -7.36
C LYS A 235 -8.06 17.79 -6.43
N SER A 236 -6.96 17.30 -5.85
CA SER A 236 -6.90 16.09 -5.02
C SER A 236 -7.84 16.16 -3.80
N SER A 237 -7.97 17.32 -3.15
CA SER A 237 -8.88 17.53 -2.01
C SER A 237 -10.34 17.78 -2.40
N TYR A 238 -10.66 17.82 -3.70
CA TYR A 238 -11.96 18.25 -4.24
C TYR A 238 -12.34 19.68 -3.76
N GLY A 239 -11.37 20.59 -3.75
CA GLY A 239 -11.51 21.98 -3.32
C GLY A 239 -11.66 22.20 -1.81
N LYS A 240 -11.31 21.20 -0.97
CA LYS A 240 -11.36 21.31 0.50
C LYS A 240 -10.10 21.91 1.10
N LEU A 241 -8.99 21.88 0.37
CA LEU A 241 -7.73 22.55 0.69
C LEU A 241 -7.35 23.49 -0.44
N ASN A 242 -7.10 24.75 -0.12
CA ASN A 242 -6.55 25.75 -1.04
C ASN A 242 -5.22 26.25 -0.45
N ILE A 243 -4.10 25.77 -0.99
CA ILE A 243 -2.77 26.26 -0.60
C ILE A 243 -2.47 27.53 -1.38
N GLY A 244 -2.28 28.65 -0.68
CA GLY A 244 -1.77 29.91 -1.23
C GLY A 244 -0.48 30.33 -0.53
N GLY A 245 -0.02 31.56 -0.77
CA GLY A 245 1.19 32.05 -0.10
C GLY A 245 1.88 33.19 -0.82
N ILE A 246 3.19 33.31 -0.56
CA ILE A 246 4.07 34.27 -1.24
C ILE A 246 5.44 33.65 -1.50
N VAL A 247 6.04 33.99 -2.65
CA VAL A 247 7.49 33.87 -2.87
C VAL A 247 8.16 35.21 -2.56
N VAL A 248 9.06 35.24 -1.57
CA VAL A 248 9.83 36.45 -1.23
C VAL A 248 11.02 36.68 -2.17
N ASP A 249 11.69 37.83 -2.04
CA ASP A 249 12.92 38.09 -2.80
C ASP A 249 14.09 37.19 -2.30
N PRO A 250 14.98 36.68 -3.18
CA PRO A 250 16.04 35.77 -2.78
C PRO A 250 17.00 36.31 -1.71
N MET A 251 17.05 35.63 -0.57
CA MET A 251 17.78 36.08 0.61
C MET A 251 19.20 35.52 0.63
N THR A 252 20.20 36.36 0.90
CA THR A 252 21.59 35.90 1.07
C THR A 252 21.85 35.47 2.51
N TYR A 253 22.05 34.16 2.73
CA TYR A 253 22.60 33.66 3.98
C TYR A 253 24.13 33.93 4.01
N PRO A 254 24.68 34.51 5.10
CA PRO A 254 26.05 35.02 5.14
C PRO A 254 27.09 33.93 5.46
N VAL A 255 27.08 32.84 4.68
CA VAL A 255 28.06 31.73 4.74
C VAL A 255 28.39 31.26 3.34
N ASP A 256 29.60 30.72 3.15
CA ASP A 256 30.03 30.01 1.94
C ASP A 256 29.60 28.53 2.02
N ASP A 257 28.81 28.04 1.07
CA ASP A 257 28.20 26.70 1.17
C ASP A 257 29.24 25.57 1.19
N ARG A 258 30.42 25.79 0.61
CA ARG A 258 31.56 24.86 0.61
C ARG A 258 32.21 24.68 1.98
N THR A 259 31.81 25.48 2.98
CA THR A 259 32.29 25.38 4.37
C THR A 259 31.34 24.63 5.29
N LEU A 260 30.17 24.22 4.79
CA LEU A 260 29.17 23.51 5.55
C LEU A 260 29.44 22.00 5.57
N ASP A 261 29.14 21.37 6.70
CA ASP A 261 29.17 19.93 6.85
C ASP A 261 27.89 19.35 6.25
N ALA A 262 28.02 18.56 5.18
CA ALA A 262 26.90 17.90 4.52
C ALA A 262 26.14 16.93 5.45
N SER A 263 26.77 16.40 6.50
CA SER A 263 26.08 15.53 7.47
C SER A 263 25.23 16.30 8.49
N ASN A 264 25.33 17.64 8.53
CA ASN A 264 24.62 18.47 9.50
C ASN A 264 23.30 19.03 8.93
N THR A 265 22.31 18.17 8.76
CA THR A 265 20.96 18.54 8.30
C THR A 265 20.30 19.62 9.16
N SER A 266 20.61 19.70 10.47
CA SER A 266 20.06 20.73 11.38
C SER A 266 20.36 22.18 10.95
N PHE A 267 21.33 22.39 10.06
CA PHE A 267 21.59 23.68 9.45
C PHE A 267 20.39 24.24 8.67
N SER A 268 19.54 23.40 8.07
CA SER A 268 18.31 23.85 7.39
C SER A 268 17.39 24.63 8.33
N THR A 269 17.15 24.10 9.53
CA THR A 269 16.34 24.75 10.59
C THR A 269 16.95 26.08 11.05
N THR A 270 18.28 26.20 11.03
CA THR A 270 19.00 27.43 11.37
C THR A 270 18.78 28.50 10.31
N VAL A 271 18.89 28.14 9.02
CA VAL A 271 18.64 29.04 7.89
C VAL A 271 17.18 29.47 7.84
N CYS A 272 16.23 28.55 8.00
CA CYS A 272 14.80 28.83 8.07
C CYS A 272 14.48 29.81 9.20
N THR A 273 14.92 29.52 10.42
CA THR A 273 14.72 30.39 11.59
C THR A 273 15.35 31.77 11.39
N TRP A 274 16.54 31.85 10.77
CA TRP A 274 17.15 33.13 10.40
C TRP A 274 16.29 33.91 9.40
N ALA A 275 15.83 33.27 8.34
CA ALA A 275 15.10 33.91 7.25
C ALA A 275 13.75 34.47 7.72
N VAL A 276 12.96 33.67 8.44
CA VAL A 276 11.69 34.11 9.04
C VAL A 276 11.91 35.28 10.00
N ASN A 277 12.99 35.28 10.80
CA ASN A 277 13.32 36.42 11.66
C ASN A 277 13.74 37.68 10.89
N GLN A 278 14.42 37.55 9.74
CA GLN A 278 14.68 38.71 8.87
C GLN A 278 13.39 39.27 8.27
N LEU A 279 12.46 38.42 7.82
CA LEU A 279 11.17 38.85 7.28
C LEU A 279 10.30 39.53 8.35
N LYS A 280 10.25 39.00 9.58
CA LYS A 280 9.64 39.67 10.74
C LYS A 280 10.29 41.04 11.02
N ALA A 281 11.62 41.12 10.99
CA ALA A 281 12.35 42.39 11.18
C ALA A 281 12.11 43.41 10.05
N ALA A 282 11.81 42.94 8.84
CA ALA A 282 11.38 43.76 7.71
C ALA A 282 9.90 44.20 7.78
N GLY A 283 9.13 43.68 8.76
CA GLY A 283 7.74 44.06 9.00
C GLY A 283 6.69 43.16 8.35
N MET A 284 7.05 41.95 7.90
CA MET A 284 6.07 40.95 7.46
C MET A 284 5.26 40.44 8.66
N ASP A 285 3.93 40.43 8.51
CA ASP A 285 3.02 39.84 9.48
C ASP A 285 2.94 38.32 9.25
N MET A 286 3.27 37.54 10.27
CA MET A 286 3.24 36.07 10.21
C MET A 286 1.89 35.50 10.64
N THR A 287 0.97 36.31 11.20
CA THR A 287 -0.40 35.86 11.54
C THR A 287 -1.27 35.60 10.31
N GLU A 288 -0.79 35.97 9.12
CA GLU A 288 -1.42 35.63 7.84
C GLU A 288 -1.14 34.20 7.34
N TYR A 289 -0.28 33.45 8.04
CA TYR A 289 0.24 32.12 7.70
C TYR A 289 0.12 31.16 8.90
N ASP A 290 -0.91 31.35 9.74
CA ASP A 290 -1.22 30.62 10.98
C ASP A 290 -2.73 30.38 10.95
N ALA A 291 -3.16 29.45 10.07
CA ALA A 291 -4.55 29.33 9.63
C ALA A 291 -5.44 28.64 10.67
N ASP A 292 -4.90 27.69 11.45
CA ASP A 292 -5.56 27.09 12.61
C ASP A 292 -5.39 27.94 13.89
N GLY A 293 -4.45 28.88 13.88
CA GLY A 293 -4.15 29.77 14.99
C GLY A 293 -3.36 29.10 16.10
N ASP A 294 -2.64 28.00 15.87
CA ASP A 294 -1.82 27.30 16.86
C ASP A 294 -0.64 28.16 17.36
N GLY A 295 -0.13 29.07 16.52
CA GLY A 295 1.00 29.96 16.78
C GLY A 295 2.28 29.61 16.02
N TYR A 296 2.24 28.68 15.09
CA TYR A 296 3.28 28.37 14.12
C TYR A 296 2.94 28.95 12.74
N ILE A 297 3.94 28.96 11.86
CA ILE A 297 3.70 29.19 10.43
C ILE A 297 3.32 27.85 9.81
N ASP A 298 2.13 27.78 9.20
CA ASP A 298 1.52 26.58 8.59
C ASP A 298 2.55 25.78 7.78
N GLY A 299 3.32 26.49 6.94
CA GLY A 299 4.42 25.91 6.19
C GLY A 299 5.49 26.92 5.78
N VAL A 300 6.77 26.57 5.97
CA VAL A 300 7.92 27.33 5.47
C VAL A 300 8.69 26.52 4.43
N GLU A 301 8.86 27.12 3.26
CA GLU A 301 9.42 26.50 2.07
C GLU A 301 10.77 27.12 1.75
N ILE A 302 11.87 26.42 2.02
CA ILE A 302 13.22 26.91 1.73
C ILE A 302 13.74 26.27 0.45
N VAL A 303 13.68 27.01 -0.66
CA VAL A 303 14.30 26.60 -1.92
C VAL A 303 15.67 27.24 -2.05
N TYR A 304 16.75 26.46 -2.02
CA TYR A 304 18.12 26.99 -2.03
C TYR A 304 18.89 26.68 -3.32
N VAL A 305 19.77 27.60 -3.72
CA VAL A 305 20.80 27.33 -4.74
C VAL A 305 22.11 26.94 -4.06
N THR A 306 22.76 25.88 -4.56
CA THR A 306 24.04 25.39 -4.05
C THR A 306 25.05 25.18 -5.16
N SER A 307 26.35 25.26 -4.81
CA SER A 307 27.48 24.81 -5.63
C SER A 307 27.89 23.36 -5.32
N GLN A 308 27.26 22.73 -4.33
CA GLN A 308 27.47 21.32 -3.97
C GLN A 308 26.78 20.39 -4.97
N GLN A 309 27.39 19.23 -5.16
CA GLN A 309 26.85 18.19 -6.03
C GLN A 309 25.54 17.63 -5.47
N THR A 310 24.75 17.02 -6.33
CA THR A 310 23.56 16.26 -5.93
C THR A 310 24.01 14.96 -5.26
N PRO A 311 23.56 14.63 -4.03
CA PRO A 311 23.94 13.40 -3.34
C PRO A 311 23.71 12.16 -4.22
N GLY A 312 24.54 11.13 -4.07
CA GLY A 312 24.49 9.90 -4.86
C GLY A 312 25.07 9.96 -6.29
N SER A 313 25.38 11.14 -6.85
CA SER A 313 25.74 11.31 -8.27
C SER A 313 27.08 10.70 -8.72
N THR A 314 27.94 10.24 -7.81
CA THR A 314 29.34 9.86 -8.11
C THR A 314 29.73 8.44 -7.68
N GLY A 315 28.76 7.57 -7.40
CA GLY A 315 29.03 6.19 -6.96
C GLY A 315 29.75 6.10 -5.61
N ASP A 316 29.76 7.19 -4.84
CA ASP A 316 30.36 7.27 -3.52
C ASP A 316 29.36 6.69 -2.50
N VAL A 317 29.63 5.45 -2.08
CA VAL A 317 28.74 4.58 -1.28
C VAL A 317 28.52 5.04 0.17
N ASN A 318 28.66 6.35 0.45
CA ASN A 318 28.55 6.95 1.77
C ASN A 318 27.62 8.18 1.86
N THR A 319 27.00 8.65 0.77
CA THR A 319 25.89 9.62 0.89
C THR A 319 24.62 8.90 1.35
N GLY A 320 24.52 8.68 2.66
CA GLY A 320 23.32 8.14 3.29
C GLY A 320 22.15 9.14 3.24
N SER A 321 20.98 8.72 3.71
CA SER A 321 19.73 9.50 3.76
C SER A 321 19.76 10.76 4.65
N ASN A 322 20.91 11.13 5.21
CA ASN A 322 21.11 12.30 6.07
C ASN A 322 22.16 13.25 5.43
N ASP A 323 21.85 13.78 4.25
CA ASP A 323 22.66 14.78 3.56
C ASP A 323 21.90 16.12 3.51
N LEU A 324 22.52 17.18 4.03
CA LEU A 324 22.02 18.56 4.00
C LEU A 324 21.72 19.04 2.57
N TRP A 325 22.33 18.43 1.56
CA TRP A 325 22.13 18.79 0.17
C TRP A 325 21.08 17.93 -0.55
N TRP A 326 20.31 17.13 0.18
CA TRP A 326 19.12 16.40 -0.27
C TRP A 326 17.83 17.18 0.05
N ASN A 327 16.72 16.79 -0.57
CA ASN A 327 15.38 17.34 -0.28
C ASN A 327 14.78 16.60 0.93
N PHE A 328 14.26 17.33 1.92
CA PHE A 328 13.59 16.72 3.09
C PHE A 328 12.71 17.71 3.86
N THR A 329 11.63 17.19 4.45
CA THR A 329 10.80 17.91 5.44
C THR A 329 11.26 17.64 6.88
N THR A 330 11.19 18.66 7.74
CA THR A 330 11.53 18.56 9.17
C THR A 330 10.87 19.66 10.01
N ASN A 331 10.99 19.58 11.33
CA ASN A 331 10.50 20.59 12.26
C ASN A 331 11.63 21.46 12.83
N THR A 332 11.41 22.78 12.93
CA THR A 332 12.30 23.65 13.72
C THR A 332 12.01 23.54 15.22
N SER A 333 12.96 23.98 16.06
CA SER A 333 12.84 23.94 17.52
C SER A 333 12.22 25.19 18.15
N SER A 334 11.62 26.08 17.35
CA SER A 334 10.90 27.25 17.87
C SER A 334 9.56 26.83 18.50
N GLY A 335 9.24 27.36 19.68
CA GLY A 335 7.92 27.17 20.32
C GLY A 335 6.88 28.22 19.89
N PRO A 336 5.58 27.92 20.02
CA PRO A 336 4.52 28.63 19.32
C PRO A 336 4.25 30.04 19.87
N ASN A 337 3.81 30.94 19.00
CA ASN A 337 3.50 32.32 19.34
C ASN A 337 2.40 32.92 18.45
N LYS A 338 1.14 32.76 18.86
CA LYS A 338 -0.07 33.29 18.19
C LYS A 338 -0.10 34.81 17.93
N ALA A 339 0.87 35.59 18.45
CA ALA A 339 1.01 37.03 18.18
C ALA A 339 2.16 37.36 17.22
N SER A 340 3.03 36.40 16.92
CA SER A 340 4.06 36.48 15.89
C SER A 340 4.52 35.06 15.55
N PRO A 341 3.74 34.33 14.74
CA PRO A 341 3.92 32.89 14.54
C PRO A 341 5.33 32.48 14.10
N THR A 342 5.83 31.37 14.63
CA THR A 342 7.22 30.92 14.41
C THR A 342 7.30 29.81 13.38
N ALA A 343 8.42 29.74 12.65
CA ALA A 343 8.68 28.60 11.77
C ALA A 343 8.61 27.28 12.55
N HIS A 344 7.84 26.31 12.05
CA HIS A 344 7.81 24.96 12.58
C HIS A 344 8.02 23.95 11.46
N ARG A 345 6.99 23.66 10.66
CA ARG A 345 7.10 22.82 9.46
C ARG A 345 8.01 23.48 8.42
N LEU A 346 9.04 22.77 8.00
CA LEU A 346 10.05 23.21 7.03
C LEU A 346 10.26 22.13 5.97
N PHE A 347 9.98 22.45 4.70
CA PHE A 347 10.56 21.72 3.57
C PHE A 347 11.85 22.43 3.12
N TRP A 348 12.95 21.67 3.03
CA TRP A 348 14.26 22.12 2.57
C TRP A 348 14.55 21.50 1.20
N SER A 349 14.63 22.34 0.16
CA SER A 349 14.54 21.92 -1.24
C SER A 349 15.62 22.52 -2.15
N ARG A 350 16.20 21.70 -3.01
CA ARG A 350 17.15 22.12 -4.04
C ARG A 350 16.46 22.86 -5.19
N TRP A 351 17.01 24.02 -5.55
CA TRP A 351 16.64 24.76 -6.76
C TRP A 351 16.72 23.93 -8.05
N ASP A 352 17.74 23.07 -8.18
CA ASP A 352 17.88 22.21 -9.35
C ASP A 352 16.80 21.13 -9.44
N TYR A 353 16.16 20.72 -8.34
CA TYR A 353 15.05 19.75 -8.40
C TYR A 353 13.75 20.38 -8.93
N VAL A 354 13.50 21.66 -8.60
CA VAL A 354 12.33 22.41 -9.10
C VAL A 354 12.48 22.79 -10.59
N THR A 355 13.73 22.90 -11.09
CA THR A 355 14.02 23.48 -12.42
C THR A 355 14.64 22.53 -13.44
N ASN A 356 15.21 21.41 -13.01
CA ASN A 356 15.63 20.32 -13.87
C ASN A 356 14.56 19.23 -13.81
N SER A 357 13.39 19.54 -14.38
CA SER A 357 12.22 18.68 -14.34
C SER A 357 12.51 17.29 -14.89
N TYR A 358 11.78 16.30 -14.39
CA TYR A 358 11.82 14.95 -14.93
C TYR A 358 11.58 14.95 -16.45
N TYR A 359 10.66 15.79 -16.98
CA TYR A 359 10.23 15.93 -18.40
C TYR A 359 11.30 16.29 -19.48
N ALA A 360 12.60 16.07 -19.24
CA ALA A 360 13.71 16.65 -20.00
C ALA A 360 14.09 15.96 -21.33
N THR A 361 13.54 14.78 -21.70
CA THR A 361 13.89 14.03 -22.93
C THR A 361 12.73 13.77 -23.90
N SER A 362 11.73 14.65 -23.96
CA SER A 362 10.73 14.68 -25.06
C SER A 362 11.09 15.60 -26.25
N THR A 363 12.31 15.51 -26.78
CA THR A 363 12.78 16.09 -28.08
C THR A 363 12.63 17.60 -28.38
N GLU A 364 11.94 18.42 -27.57
CA GLU A 364 11.91 19.88 -27.67
C GLU A 364 12.18 20.55 -26.31
N GLY A 365 13.31 20.20 -25.69
CA GLY A 365 13.69 20.74 -24.38
C GLY A 365 13.88 22.27 -24.41
N ILE A 366 13.10 22.99 -23.60
CA ILE A 366 13.30 24.41 -23.29
C ILE A 366 13.35 24.59 -21.77
N ALA A 367 14.57 24.70 -21.24
CA ALA A 367 14.81 25.06 -19.85
C ALA A 367 14.89 26.59 -19.69
N TYR A 368 14.36 27.07 -18.57
CA TYR A 368 14.60 28.39 -17.96
C TYR A 368 14.53 29.68 -18.83
N ASN A 369 13.88 29.68 -20.00
CA ASN A 369 13.42 30.92 -20.68
C ASN A 369 12.19 30.68 -21.59
N GLY A 370 11.16 30.02 -21.03
CA GLY A 370 10.01 29.45 -21.73
C GLY A 370 9.71 28.09 -21.11
N LYS A 371 9.30 28.09 -19.83
CA LYS A 371 9.72 27.09 -18.84
C LYS A 371 8.69 25.98 -18.63
N LYS A 372 9.17 24.95 -17.93
CA LYS A 372 8.42 23.84 -17.37
C LYS A 372 9.00 23.57 -15.99
N VAL A 373 8.22 23.78 -14.93
CA VAL A 373 8.57 23.45 -13.54
C VAL A 373 8.25 22.00 -13.18
N ASP A 374 8.86 21.51 -12.12
CA ASP A 374 8.52 20.21 -11.54
C ASP A 374 8.09 20.39 -10.08
N ALA A 375 6.88 19.91 -9.75
CA ALA A 375 6.28 20.06 -8.44
C ALA A 375 6.13 18.73 -7.68
N HIS A 376 6.41 17.57 -8.28
CA HIS A 376 6.14 16.26 -7.67
C HIS A 376 6.77 16.13 -6.26
N THR A 377 8.05 16.47 -6.11
CA THR A 377 8.72 16.44 -4.79
C THR A 377 8.17 17.50 -3.84
N ILE A 378 7.75 18.67 -4.33
CA ILE A 378 7.12 19.71 -3.48
C ILE A 378 5.79 19.20 -2.93
N ILE A 379 4.99 18.55 -3.78
CA ILE A 379 3.70 17.99 -3.44
C ILE A 379 3.85 16.86 -2.41
N HIS A 380 4.74 15.89 -2.65
CA HIS A 380 5.06 14.80 -1.73
C HIS A 380 5.48 15.31 -0.34
N GLU A 381 6.46 16.22 -0.29
CA GLU A 381 7.00 16.76 0.96
C GLU A 381 5.96 17.59 1.73
N THR A 382 5.08 18.31 1.01
CA THR A 382 3.91 18.95 1.63
C THR A 382 2.95 17.93 2.26
N GLY A 383 2.90 16.70 1.76
CA GLY A 383 2.16 15.60 2.40
C GLY A 383 2.69 15.28 3.79
N HIS A 384 4.02 15.25 3.98
CA HIS A 384 4.61 15.14 5.32
C HIS A 384 4.36 16.38 6.18
N MET A 385 4.30 17.57 5.57
CA MET A 385 3.95 18.79 6.32
C MET A 385 2.54 18.70 6.92
N MET A 386 1.61 18.05 6.22
CA MET A 386 0.24 17.77 6.68
C MET A 386 0.09 16.48 7.51
N GLY A 387 1.15 15.68 7.68
CA GLY A 387 1.22 14.55 8.60
C GLY A 387 1.21 13.14 7.99
N ALA A 388 1.15 12.98 6.66
CA ALA A 388 1.20 11.65 6.03
C ALA A 388 2.62 11.02 6.09
N PRO A 389 2.74 9.68 6.20
CA PRO A 389 4.02 8.99 6.13
C PRO A 389 4.48 8.82 4.67
N ASP A 390 5.69 8.29 4.51
CA ASP A 390 6.07 7.58 3.29
C ASP A 390 5.34 6.23 3.22
N TYR A 391 4.88 5.83 2.02
CA TYR A 391 4.34 4.49 1.76
C TYR A 391 5.34 3.55 1.07
N TYR A 392 6.54 4.02 0.72
CA TYR A 392 7.66 3.16 0.32
C TYR A 392 8.43 2.62 1.54
N SER A 393 9.17 1.52 1.36
CA SER A 393 10.06 0.98 2.40
C SER A 393 11.46 1.60 2.35
N TYR A 394 11.91 2.18 3.46
CA TYR A 394 13.29 2.65 3.59
C TYR A 394 14.33 1.52 3.65
N ASP A 395 13.91 0.26 3.86
CA ASP A 395 14.79 -0.92 3.84
C ASP A 395 15.15 -1.35 2.39
N ARG A 396 14.46 -0.79 1.37
CA ARG A 396 14.73 -0.93 -0.08
C ARG A 396 14.68 -2.36 -0.64
N ASN A 397 14.01 -3.26 0.08
CA ASN A 397 13.77 -4.66 -0.28
C ASN A 397 12.33 -4.90 -0.79
N GLU A 398 11.41 -3.96 -0.56
CA GLU A 398 9.99 -4.08 -0.87
C GLU A 398 9.34 -2.73 -1.24
N GLY A 399 8.16 -2.79 -1.87
CA GLY A 399 7.35 -1.62 -2.23
C GLY A 399 5.87 -1.84 -1.89
N PRO A 400 5.43 -1.60 -0.64
CA PRO A 400 4.12 -2.03 -0.16
C PRO A 400 2.94 -1.37 -0.88
N ALA A 401 2.96 -0.04 -1.09
CA ALA A 401 1.88 0.66 -1.79
C ALA A 401 1.93 0.56 -3.34
N GLY A 402 2.80 -0.30 -3.87
CA GLY A 402 2.79 -0.66 -5.29
C GLY A 402 3.38 0.40 -6.24
N GLN A 403 4.09 1.41 -5.73
CA GLN A 403 4.82 2.41 -6.52
C GLN A 403 3.95 3.42 -7.29
N VAL A 404 2.67 3.57 -6.90
CA VAL A 404 1.62 4.29 -7.63
C VAL A 404 0.79 5.22 -6.73
N ASP A 405 1.45 5.87 -5.78
CA ASP A 405 0.86 6.86 -4.87
C ASP A 405 1.81 8.05 -4.70
N MET A 406 1.24 9.22 -4.45
CA MET A 406 2.00 10.45 -4.19
C MET A 406 2.98 10.29 -3.01
N MET A 407 2.63 9.53 -1.97
CA MET A 407 3.52 9.25 -0.83
C MET A 407 4.43 8.02 -1.02
N ASP A 408 4.39 7.35 -2.19
CA ASP A 408 5.31 6.25 -2.55
C ASP A 408 6.39 6.76 -3.52
N ASN A 409 6.01 7.09 -4.76
CA ASN A 409 6.95 7.43 -5.83
C ASN A 409 6.76 8.86 -6.38
N ASN A 410 6.06 9.72 -5.63
CA ASN A 410 5.71 11.09 -6.01
C ASN A 410 4.86 11.17 -7.29
N VAL A 411 3.99 10.19 -7.56
CA VAL A 411 3.16 10.13 -8.77
C VAL A 411 1.69 9.89 -8.45
N GLY A 412 0.83 10.46 -9.28
CA GLY A 412 -0.61 10.31 -9.21
C GLY A 412 -1.25 11.04 -8.04
N ASP A 413 -2.49 10.67 -7.79
CA ASP A 413 -3.29 11.14 -6.66
C ASP A 413 -2.90 10.43 -5.34
N HIS A 414 -3.35 11.00 -4.23
CA HIS A 414 -3.35 10.30 -2.95
C HIS A 414 -4.43 9.21 -2.91
N ASN A 415 -4.12 8.02 -2.38
CA ASN A 415 -5.11 6.99 -2.07
C ASN A 415 -6.19 7.46 -1.06
N ALA A 416 -7.31 6.73 -1.02
CA ALA A 416 -8.44 7.08 -0.17
C ALA A 416 -8.18 7.00 1.35
N TYR A 417 -7.19 6.24 1.83
CA TYR A 417 -6.80 6.27 3.25
C TYR A 417 -6.19 7.63 3.57
N THR A 418 -5.21 8.08 2.79
CA THR A 418 -4.59 9.41 2.94
C THR A 418 -5.63 10.53 2.88
N LYS A 419 -6.53 10.49 1.89
CA LYS A 419 -7.61 11.48 1.77
C LYS A 419 -8.63 11.39 2.91
N MET A 420 -8.78 10.24 3.58
CA MET A 420 -9.67 10.09 4.74
C MET A 420 -9.03 10.64 6.02
N ILE A 421 -7.73 10.40 6.28
CA ILE A 421 -7.01 10.97 7.44
C ILE A 421 -6.78 12.48 7.35
N TYR A 422 -6.75 13.04 6.13
CA TYR A 422 -6.85 14.48 5.88
C TYR A 422 -8.29 15.02 5.91
N ASN A 423 -9.28 14.16 6.15
CA ASN A 423 -10.70 14.50 6.19
C ASN A 423 -11.21 15.18 4.90
N TRP A 424 -10.75 14.69 3.75
CA TRP A 424 -11.24 15.09 2.44
C TRP A 424 -12.36 14.18 1.91
N VAL A 425 -12.37 12.92 2.29
CA VAL A 425 -13.37 11.92 1.89
C VAL A 425 -13.83 11.11 3.10
N ALA A 426 -14.96 10.43 2.95
CA ALA A 426 -15.48 9.50 3.95
C ALA A 426 -16.06 8.26 3.25
N PRO A 427 -16.00 7.08 3.87
CA PRO A 427 -16.29 5.82 3.20
C PRO A 427 -17.78 5.54 3.03
N ARG A 428 -18.10 4.76 1.99
CA ARG A 428 -19.25 3.85 2.04
C ARG A 428 -18.79 2.53 2.63
N VAL A 429 -19.23 2.22 3.85
CA VAL A 429 -18.78 1.03 4.59
C VAL A 429 -19.69 -0.14 4.25
N ILE A 430 -19.12 -1.28 3.86
CA ILE A 430 -19.89 -2.51 3.67
C ILE A 430 -20.33 -3.07 5.03
N ASP A 431 -21.64 -3.01 5.29
CA ASP A 431 -22.22 -3.13 6.64
C ASP A 431 -22.83 -4.52 6.95
N GLY A 432 -22.75 -5.46 6.00
CA GLY A 432 -23.30 -6.81 6.14
C GLY A 432 -24.83 -6.91 6.12
N SER A 433 -25.57 -5.80 5.93
CA SER A 433 -27.04 -5.80 5.90
C SER A 433 -27.65 -6.53 4.69
N SER A 434 -26.87 -6.70 3.61
CA SER A 434 -27.15 -7.67 2.53
C SER A 434 -25.93 -8.56 2.30
N LYS A 435 -26.17 -9.85 2.03
CA LYS A 435 -25.12 -10.86 1.81
C LYS A 435 -24.81 -11.14 0.34
N ASN A 436 -25.59 -10.60 -0.61
CA ASN A 436 -25.40 -10.85 -2.04
C ASN A 436 -25.97 -9.67 -2.85
N PHE A 437 -25.09 -8.74 -3.24
CA PHE A 437 -25.50 -7.47 -3.84
C PHE A 437 -24.51 -6.92 -4.87
N THR A 438 -24.98 -6.04 -5.76
CA THR A 438 -24.13 -5.22 -6.62
C THR A 438 -24.09 -3.78 -6.13
N ILE A 439 -22.89 -3.18 -6.19
CA ILE A 439 -22.62 -1.79 -5.82
C ILE A 439 -21.77 -1.14 -6.90
N THR A 440 -22.11 0.09 -7.31
CA THR A 440 -21.37 0.86 -8.30
C THR A 440 -20.53 1.95 -7.60
N LEU A 441 -19.27 2.04 -7.99
CA LEU A 441 -18.33 3.11 -7.66
C LEU A 441 -18.18 4.05 -8.86
N ASN A 442 -18.02 5.34 -8.59
CA ASN A 442 -17.67 6.36 -9.58
C ASN A 442 -16.15 6.57 -9.61
N SER A 443 -15.64 7.26 -10.64
CA SER A 443 -14.24 7.73 -10.71
C SER A 443 -13.80 8.35 -9.38
N PHE A 444 -12.79 7.76 -8.74
CA PHE A 444 -12.30 8.25 -7.45
C PHE A 444 -11.72 9.66 -7.60
N VAL A 445 -10.96 9.92 -8.68
CA VAL A 445 -10.34 11.24 -8.95
C VAL A 445 -11.38 12.36 -9.08
N ASP A 446 -12.56 12.07 -9.64
CA ASP A 446 -13.60 13.08 -9.86
C ASP A 446 -14.56 13.24 -8.67
N THR A 447 -14.72 12.20 -7.84
CA THR A 447 -15.82 12.13 -6.86
C THR A 447 -15.41 11.87 -5.41
N GLY A 448 -14.24 11.27 -5.17
CA GLY A 448 -13.83 10.79 -3.85
C GLY A 448 -14.62 9.58 -3.34
N ASP A 449 -15.36 8.89 -4.23
CA ASP A 449 -16.16 7.72 -3.91
C ASP A 449 -15.29 6.46 -3.76
N PHE A 450 -15.34 5.83 -2.59
CA PHE A 450 -14.63 4.59 -2.28
C PHE A 450 -15.41 3.73 -1.29
N LEU A 451 -15.13 2.43 -1.27
CA LEU A 451 -15.68 1.51 -0.27
C LEU A 451 -14.63 1.18 0.80
N LEU A 452 -15.08 1.08 2.04
CA LEU A 452 -14.34 0.45 3.13
C LEU A 452 -14.97 -0.91 3.42
N VAL A 453 -14.16 -1.97 3.46
CA VAL A 453 -14.62 -3.34 3.70
C VAL A 453 -13.81 -3.96 4.85
N LYS A 454 -14.49 -4.39 5.91
CA LYS A 454 -13.92 -5.12 7.06
C LYS A 454 -14.76 -6.39 7.32
N PRO A 455 -14.22 -7.46 7.96
CA PRO A 455 -14.99 -8.66 8.30
C PRO A 455 -16.30 -8.36 9.04
N THR A 456 -17.39 -9.08 8.74
CA THR A 456 -18.66 -8.83 9.47
C THR A 456 -18.61 -9.25 10.95
N SER A 457 -17.65 -10.10 11.32
CA SER A 457 -17.40 -10.54 12.70
C SER A 457 -16.70 -9.49 13.58
N ASP A 458 -16.05 -8.52 12.95
CA ASP A 458 -15.31 -7.44 13.60
C ASP A 458 -15.63 -6.14 12.84
N PRO A 459 -16.71 -5.42 13.19
CA PRO A 459 -17.15 -4.25 12.44
C PRO A 459 -16.17 -3.08 12.61
N TRP A 460 -16.12 -2.20 11.61
CA TRP A 460 -15.25 -1.02 11.60
C TRP A 460 -15.47 -0.14 12.83
N ASN A 461 -14.38 0.28 13.49
CA ASN A 461 -14.42 1.07 14.73
C ASN A 461 -14.86 2.54 14.55
N GLU A 462 -15.39 2.90 13.37
CA GLU A 462 -15.80 4.26 12.98
C GLU A 462 -14.64 5.29 12.98
N THR A 463 -13.39 4.83 12.89
CA THR A 463 -12.19 5.67 12.81
C THR A 463 -11.32 5.32 11.60
N PRO A 464 -10.53 6.25 11.05
CA PRO A 464 -9.52 5.92 10.05
C PRO A 464 -8.45 4.93 10.53
N TYR A 465 -8.32 4.70 11.85
CA TYR A 465 -7.24 3.98 12.50
C TYR A 465 -7.66 2.54 12.89
N ASP A 466 -7.82 1.71 11.87
CA ASP A 466 -8.31 0.33 11.98
C ASP A 466 -7.64 -0.53 10.87
N GLU A 467 -7.92 -1.83 10.86
CA GLU A 467 -7.58 -2.75 9.78
C GLU A 467 -8.79 -2.93 8.85
N TYR A 468 -8.62 -2.65 7.55
CA TYR A 468 -9.68 -2.76 6.53
C TYR A 468 -9.12 -2.83 5.10
N LEU A 469 -9.98 -3.15 4.13
CA LEU A 469 -9.70 -2.93 2.71
C LEU A 469 -10.31 -1.60 2.25
N ILE A 470 -9.55 -0.87 1.43
CA ILE A 470 -10.04 0.21 0.59
C ILE A 470 -10.20 -0.27 -0.84
N LEU A 471 -11.36 0.02 -1.42
CA LEU A 471 -11.71 -0.24 -2.81
C LEU A 471 -12.04 1.09 -3.48
N GLN A 472 -11.15 1.55 -4.38
CA GLN A 472 -11.31 2.81 -5.11
C GLN A 472 -11.23 2.57 -6.62
N TYR A 473 -12.09 3.23 -7.40
CA TYR A 473 -12.05 3.11 -8.85
C TYR A 473 -11.09 4.14 -9.45
N TYR A 474 -9.92 3.66 -9.85
CA TYR A 474 -8.89 4.44 -10.49
C TYR A 474 -9.26 4.75 -11.94
N THR A 475 -9.04 6.00 -12.33
CA THR A 475 -9.11 6.48 -13.71
C THR A 475 -7.82 7.27 -14.04
N PRO A 476 -7.30 7.14 -15.27
CA PRO A 476 -6.14 7.91 -15.77
C PRO A 476 -6.58 9.33 -16.18
N THR A 477 -7.23 10.05 -15.28
CA THR A 477 -7.81 11.38 -15.51
C THR A 477 -7.39 12.35 -14.40
N GLY A 478 -7.65 13.65 -14.59
CA GLY A 478 -7.34 14.67 -13.58
C GLY A 478 -5.84 14.68 -13.24
N VAL A 479 -5.50 14.61 -11.96
CA VAL A 479 -4.09 14.58 -11.53
C VAL A 479 -3.34 13.32 -11.99
N ASN A 480 -4.04 12.21 -12.27
CA ASN A 480 -3.41 10.98 -12.79
C ASN A 480 -3.11 11.04 -14.29
N GLU A 481 -3.66 12.00 -15.06
CA GLU A 481 -3.65 11.95 -16.53
C GLU A 481 -2.22 11.92 -17.10
N MET A 482 -1.33 12.82 -16.65
CA MET A 482 0.04 12.84 -17.17
C MET A 482 0.85 11.63 -16.69
N ASP A 483 0.83 11.35 -15.39
CA ASP A 483 1.57 10.24 -14.79
C ASP A 483 1.14 8.88 -15.36
N SER A 484 -0.12 8.71 -15.76
CA SER A 484 -0.59 7.45 -16.35
C SER A 484 0.18 7.09 -17.63
N THR A 485 0.63 8.09 -18.40
CA THR A 485 1.34 7.88 -19.67
C THR A 485 2.83 7.56 -19.50
N GLY A 486 3.35 7.65 -18.27
CA GLY A 486 4.74 7.35 -17.92
C GLY A 486 5.77 8.35 -18.45
N TYR A 487 6.88 8.49 -17.72
CA TYR A 487 8.01 9.33 -18.11
C TYR A 487 9.09 8.51 -18.86
N PRO A 488 9.37 8.77 -20.17
CA PRO A 488 10.40 8.05 -20.94
C PRO A 488 11.80 8.08 -20.31
N GLU A 489 12.02 9.14 -19.55
CA GLU A 489 13.13 9.48 -18.65
C GLU A 489 13.41 8.37 -17.62
N TRP A 490 12.34 7.83 -17.02
CA TRP A 490 12.37 6.87 -15.91
C TRP A 490 12.42 5.43 -16.41
N ASN A 491 12.19 5.20 -17.71
CA ASN A 491 12.25 3.90 -18.40
C ASN A 491 13.70 3.38 -18.56
N GLN A 492 14.46 3.35 -17.46
CA GLN A 492 15.83 2.87 -17.37
C GLN A 492 15.88 1.51 -16.64
N PRO A 493 16.01 0.38 -17.35
CA PRO A 493 16.15 -0.92 -16.71
C PRO A 493 17.52 -1.03 -16.02
N SER A 494 17.52 -1.05 -14.68
CA SER A 494 18.71 -1.25 -13.86
C SER A 494 19.25 -2.68 -14.00
N THR A 495 20.12 -2.91 -14.99
CA THR A 495 20.87 -4.17 -15.11
C THR A 495 22.03 -4.23 -14.10
N GLY A 496 21.74 -4.17 -12.79
CA GLY A 496 22.78 -4.39 -11.78
C GLY A 496 22.51 -3.87 -10.37
N GLY A 497 21.70 -4.57 -9.58
CA GLY A 497 21.93 -4.89 -8.15
C GLY A 497 22.06 -3.79 -7.09
N SER A 498 22.18 -2.50 -7.44
CA SER A 498 22.36 -1.40 -6.47
C SER A 498 22.13 -0.02 -7.10
N GLY A 499 21.02 0.18 -7.82
CA GLY A 499 20.71 1.47 -8.44
C GLY A 499 19.22 1.60 -8.72
N ASN A 500 18.65 2.76 -8.34
CA ASN A 500 17.24 3.10 -8.39
C ASN A 500 16.56 2.58 -9.65
N VAL A 501 15.44 1.88 -9.47
CA VAL A 501 14.59 1.45 -10.58
C VAL A 501 13.30 2.25 -10.47
N TYR A 502 13.02 3.06 -11.47
CA TYR A 502 11.74 3.76 -11.54
C TYR A 502 10.87 2.94 -12.49
N GLY A 503 10.00 2.10 -11.94
CA GLY A 503 9.11 1.27 -12.74
C GLY A 503 8.08 2.11 -13.49
N HIS A 504 7.91 1.88 -14.79
CA HIS A 504 7.06 2.59 -15.78
C HIS A 504 7.27 4.10 -15.91
N GLY A 505 7.76 4.77 -14.87
CA GLY A 505 7.78 6.21 -14.80
C GLY A 505 6.42 6.83 -14.50
N GLY A 506 5.47 6.12 -13.89
CA GLY A 506 4.07 6.58 -13.88
C GLY A 506 3.07 5.69 -13.15
N THR A 507 1.81 6.10 -13.19
CA THR A 507 0.64 5.34 -12.70
C THR A 507 0.09 4.41 -13.79
N TYR A 508 -1.14 3.90 -13.64
CA TYR A 508 -1.75 2.96 -14.60
C TYR A 508 -2.36 3.66 -15.81
N GLU A 509 -2.09 3.17 -17.02
CA GLU A 509 -2.69 3.68 -18.27
C GLU A 509 -4.20 3.40 -18.41
N HIS A 510 -4.73 2.38 -17.74
CA HIS A 510 -6.10 1.88 -17.94
C HIS A 510 -6.95 1.99 -16.67
N PRO A 511 -8.25 2.36 -16.76
CA PRO A 511 -9.14 2.39 -15.61
C PRO A 511 -9.33 1.01 -14.97
N GLY A 512 -9.51 0.98 -13.64
CA GLY A 512 -9.81 -0.25 -12.92
C GLY A 512 -9.90 -0.06 -11.41
N LEU A 513 -10.29 -1.11 -10.69
CA LEU A 513 -10.37 -1.09 -9.24
C LEU A 513 -8.97 -1.28 -8.65
N GLN A 514 -8.50 -0.29 -7.90
CA GLN A 514 -7.41 -0.44 -6.93
C GLN A 514 -7.99 -1.03 -5.64
N VAL A 515 -7.24 -1.96 -5.05
CA VAL A 515 -7.53 -2.54 -3.73
C VAL A 515 -6.31 -2.33 -2.86
N PHE A 516 -6.49 -1.71 -1.71
CA PHE A 516 -5.46 -1.59 -0.68
C PHE A 516 -5.92 -2.33 0.57
N HIS A 517 -5.02 -3.09 1.19
CA HIS A 517 -5.13 -3.45 2.61
C HIS A 517 -4.50 -2.32 3.42
N VAL A 518 -5.23 -1.87 4.42
CA VAL A 518 -4.85 -0.80 5.34
C VAL A 518 -4.81 -1.44 6.72
N ASP A 519 -3.67 -1.36 7.40
CA ASP A 519 -3.58 -1.73 8.82
C ASP A 519 -2.99 -0.57 9.60
N THR A 520 -3.89 0.27 10.07
CA THR A 520 -3.58 1.56 10.71
C THR A 520 -4.03 1.56 12.17
N ARG A 521 -4.22 0.37 12.74
CA ARG A 521 -4.53 0.18 14.15
C ARG A 521 -3.45 0.86 14.98
N VAL A 522 -3.87 1.60 16.00
CA VAL A 522 -3.00 2.40 16.86
C VAL A 522 -3.00 1.85 18.28
N ALA A 523 -1.90 2.11 18.99
CA ALA A 523 -1.74 1.69 20.38
C ALA A 523 -1.90 2.87 21.35
N ALA A 524 -2.25 2.56 22.59
CA ALA A 524 -2.26 3.52 23.69
C ALA A 524 -1.75 2.86 24.99
N ASP A 525 -1.23 3.68 25.90
CA ASP A 525 -0.84 3.25 27.25
C ASP A 525 -2.09 3.26 28.17
N PHE A 526 -2.53 2.10 28.64
CA PHE A 526 -3.66 1.95 29.56
C PHE A 526 -3.19 1.67 30.99
N GLY A 527 -3.84 2.26 32.00
CA GLY A 527 -3.45 2.04 33.40
C GLY A 527 -4.48 2.43 34.45
N ASP A 528 -4.16 2.13 35.71
CA ASP A 528 -4.94 2.50 36.89
C ASP A 528 -4.47 3.84 37.48
N LEU A 529 -5.41 4.56 38.09
CA LEU A 529 -5.16 5.78 38.88
C LEU A 529 -5.23 5.50 40.39
N ASP A 530 -4.38 6.17 41.18
CA ASP A 530 -4.45 6.16 42.64
C ASP A 530 -5.63 7.02 43.19
N ASP A 531 -5.82 7.02 44.52
CA ASP A 531 -6.88 7.82 45.18
C ASP A 531 -6.74 9.35 45.00
N LYS A 532 -5.68 9.83 44.34
CA LYS A 532 -5.40 11.24 44.05
C LYS A 532 -5.42 11.55 42.55
N GLY A 533 -5.70 10.57 41.69
CA GLY A 533 -5.68 10.71 40.23
C GLY A 533 -4.28 10.62 39.61
N ALA A 534 -3.28 10.07 40.32
CA ALA A 534 -1.94 9.86 39.77
C ALA A 534 -1.82 8.45 39.15
N ILE A 535 -1.11 8.34 38.02
CA ILE A 535 -0.90 7.08 37.30
C ILE A 535 -0.10 6.10 38.17
N ILE A 536 -0.60 4.87 38.29
CA ILE A 536 0.09 3.77 38.94
C ILE A 536 0.99 3.10 37.88
N ASN A 537 2.23 3.56 37.73
CA ASN A 537 3.15 3.12 36.66
C ASN A 537 3.31 1.58 36.54
N SER A 538 3.16 0.82 37.63
CA SER A 538 3.23 -0.65 37.60
C SER A 538 1.98 -1.36 37.06
N SER A 539 0.93 -0.59 36.72
CA SER A 539 -0.30 -1.07 36.07
C SER A 539 -0.36 -0.72 34.58
N VAL A 540 0.61 0.07 34.08
CA VAL A 540 0.59 0.54 32.70
C VAL A 540 0.94 -0.62 31.77
N VAL A 541 0.03 -0.88 30.83
CA VAL A 541 0.19 -1.81 29.70
C VAL A 541 -0.02 -1.02 28.41
N ARG A 542 0.58 -1.48 27.31
CA ARG A 542 0.36 -0.90 25.99
C ARG A 542 -0.38 -1.91 25.13
N GLU A 543 -1.51 -1.49 24.60
CA GLU A 543 -2.46 -2.34 23.86
C GLU A 543 -3.04 -1.53 22.68
N TYR A 544 -3.56 -2.21 21.66
CA TYR A 544 -4.32 -1.57 20.58
C TYR A 544 -5.57 -0.87 21.11
N THR A 545 -6.06 0.16 20.40
CA THR A 545 -7.27 0.90 20.80
C THR A 545 -8.19 1.26 19.64
N ASP A 546 -9.48 0.99 19.83
CA ASP A 546 -10.58 1.39 18.94
C ASP A 546 -11.17 2.78 19.24
N ASP A 547 -10.75 3.41 20.34
CA ASP A 547 -11.15 4.78 20.71
C ASP A 547 -9.90 5.65 20.87
N PRO A 548 -9.17 5.93 19.77
CA PRO A 548 -7.91 6.66 19.82
C PRO A 548 -8.12 8.09 20.30
N GLN A 549 -7.32 8.49 21.29
CA GLN A 549 -7.37 9.83 21.89
C GLN A 549 -6.17 10.68 21.41
N PRO A 550 -6.37 11.95 21.05
CA PRO A 550 -5.27 12.84 20.63
C PRO A 550 -4.37 13.23 21.83
N GLU A 551 -4.98 13.41 23.00
CA GLU A 551 -4.31 13.66 24.28
C GLU A 551 -4.67 12.57 25.29
N ALA A 552 -3.90 12.48 26.37
CA ALA A 552 -4.15 11.50 27.41
C ALA A 552 -5.38 11.82 28.28
N THR A 553 -6.25 10.83 28.51
CA THR A 553 -7.53 10.99 29.22
C THR A 553 -7.53 10.33 30.60
N TYR A 554 -8.33 10.87 31.52
CA TYR A 554 -8.31 10.50 32.95
C TYR A 554 -9.73 10.35 33.52
N ASP A 555 -10.22 9.12 33.68
CA ASP A 555 -11.43 8.83 34.43
C ASP A 555 -11.10 8.58 35.91
N ASN A 556 -11.16 9.65 36.70
CA ASN A 556 -10.98 9.59 38.16
C ASN A 556 -12.12 8.84 38.90
N GLY A 557 -13.26 8.61 38.26
CA GLY A 557 -14.39 7.85 38.80
C GLY A 557 -14.19 6.34 38.65
N ALA A 558 -13.82 5.88 37.45
CA ALA A 558 -13.42 4.50 37.18
C ALA A 558 -11.99 4.17 37.67
N LYS A 559 -11.19 5.20 37.98
CA LYS A 559 -9.75 5.13 38.25
C LYS A 559 -8.95 4.58 37.08
N LYS A 560 -9.27 5.03 35.87
CA LYS A 560 -8.63 4.60 34.62
C LYS A 560 -7.98 5.77 33.89
N TYR A 561 -6.94 5.42 33.15
CA TYR A 561 -6.17 6.30 32.29
C TYR A 561 -5.94 5.63 30.94
N GLN A 562 -5.99 6.44 29.88
CA GLN A 562 -5.57 6.07 28.53
C GLN A 562 -4.64 7.18 28.03
N GLY A 563 -3.47 6.80 27.52
CA GLY A 563 -2.53 7.72 26.87
C GLY A 563 -3.02 8.21 25.51
N ALA A 564 -2.31 9.19 24.94
CA ALA A 564 -2.49 9.54 23.54
C ALA A 564 -2.23 8.31 22.64
N ALA A 565 -3.02 8.19 21.57
CA ALA A 565 -2.85 7.16 20.57
C ALA A 565 -1.56 7.41 19.78
N HIS A 566 -0.90 6.33 19.38
CA HIS A 566 0.30 6.40 18.55
C HIS A 566 0.36 5.30 17.50
N ARG A 567 0.98 5.65 16.37
CA ARG A 567 1.25 4.74 15.26
C ARG A 567 2.19 3.62 15.72
N VAL A 568 1.90 2.40 15.29
CA VAL A 568 2.77 1.22 15.53
C VAL A 568 3.19 0.52 14.24
N HIS A 569 2.42 0.63 13.17
CA HIS A 569 2.75 0.09 11.84
C HIS A 569 3.42 1.14 10.95
N ASP A 570 4.30 0.68 10.05
CA ASP A 570 5.07 1.49 9.10
C ASP A 570 5.28 0.64 7.83
N ASN A 571 5.35 1.27 6.65
CA ASN A 571 5.67 0.55 5.40
C ASN A 571 7.15 0.17 5.29
N THR A 572 7.99 0.67 6.20
CA THR A 572 9.35 0.20 6.46
C THR A 572 9.32 -0.93 7.50
N PRO A 573 9.67 -2.17 7.12
CA PRO A 573 9.64 -3.34 8.01
C PRO A 573 10.44 -3.15 9.30
N SER A 574 11.63 -2.55 9.20
CA SER A 574 12.50 -2.30 10.36
C SER A 574 11.96 -1.27 11.37
N ARG A 575 10.84 -0.62 11.06
CA ARG A 575 10.12 0.33 11.93
C ARG A 575 8.76 -0.18 12.41
N SER A 576 8.16 -1.14 11.71
CA SER A 576 6.84 -1.68 12.03
C SER A 576 6.86 -2.54 13.31
N THR A 577 5.88 -2.33 14.18
CA THR A 577 5.75 -2.98 15.49
C THR A 577 4.32 -3.38 15.81
N GLU A 578 4.16 -4.39 16.68
CA GLU A 578 2.93 -4.63 17.42
C GLU A 578 2.71 -3.57 18.50
N ALA A 579 1.51 -3.50 19.07
CA ALA A 579 1.20 -2.61 20.18
C ALA A 579 2.16 -2.73 21.38
N ASP A 580 2.73 -3.90 21.68
CA ASP A 580 3.70 -4.07 22.78
C ASP A 580 5.14 -3.58 22.43
N GLY A 581 5.35 -3.10 21.20
CA GLY A 581 6.63 -2.65 20.67
C GLY A 581 7.53 -3.77 20.13
N SER A 582 7.03 -5.01 20.02
CA SER A 582 7.76 -6.08 19.33
C SER A 582 7.71 -5.89 17.80
N PRO A 583 8.77 -6.20 17.04
CA PRO A 583 8.77 -6.05 15.58
C PRO A 583 7.76 -6.99 14.89
N THR A 584 7.15 -6.53 13.80
CA THR A 584 6.13 -7.29 13.05
C THR A 584 6.30 -7.19 11.54
N ASP A 585 5.71 -8.14 10.81
CA ASP A 585 5.68 -8.18 9.35
C ASP A 585 4.48 -7.39 8.74
N ILE A 586 3.68 -6.73 9.59
CA ILE A 586 2.57 -5.85 9.19
C ILE A 586 3.09 -4.61 8.43
N ARG A 587 2.29 -4.13 7.47
CA ARG A 587 2.48 -2.86 6.73
C ARG A 587 1.26 -1.97 6.96
N GLU A 588 1.48 -0.66 7.02
CA GLU A 588 0.40 0.31 7.20
C GLU A 588 -0.54 0.37 5.99
N LEU A 589 0.04 0.29 4.78
CA LEU A 589 -0.67 0.33 3.51
C LEU A 589 -0.02 -0.62 2.51
N GLN A 590 -0.77 -1.63 2.05
CA GLN A 590 -0.33 -2.58 1.02
C GLN A 590 -1.28 -2.61 -0.17
N ALA A 591 -0.76 -2.43 -1.37
CA ALA A 591 -1.52 -2.60 -2.61
C ALA A 591 -1.73 -4.10 -2.90
N ILE A 592 -2.97 -4.49 -3.18
CA ILE A 592 -3.35 -5.85 -3.55
C ILE A 592 -3.53 -5.93 -5.06
N PHE A 593 -2.91 -6.93 -5.70
CA PHE A 593 -2.96 -7.09 -7.15
C PHE A 593 -3.98 -8.15 -7.60
N PRO A 594 -4.66 -7.93 -8.74
CA PRO A 594 -5.62 -8.88 -9.32
C PRO A 594 -5.01 -10.24 -9.69
N SER A 595 -3.68 -10.36 -9.68
CA SER A 595 -2.96 -11.58 -9.95
C SER A 595 -3.07 -12.62 -8.83
N GLY A 596 -3.12 -12.19 -7.57
CA GLY A 596 -2.83 -13.05 -6.41
C GLY A 596 -1.36 -13.38 -6.21
N VAL A 597 -0.46 -12.74 -6.95
CA VAL A 597 0.98 -12.81 -6.71
C VAL A 597 1.34 -11.59 -5.89
N ASN A 598 1.69 -11.79 -4.62
CA ASN A 598 2.36 -10.74 -3.85
C ASN A 598 3.77 -10.57 -4.44
N SER A 599 3.98 -9.42 -5.09
CA SER A 599 5.28 -8.99 -5.59
C SER A 599 5.82 -7.78 -4.81
N THR A 600 5.13 -7.31 -3.77
CA THR A 600 5.62 -6.19 -2.95
C THR A 600 6.86 -6.60 -2.17
N ASP A 601 6.90 -7.84 -1.66
CA ASP A 601 7.81 -8.39 -0.63
C ASP A 601 9.20 -8.84 -1.12
N THR A 602 9.53 -8.64 -2.40
CA THR A 602 10.81 -9.08 -2.99
C THR A 602 11.51 -7.94 -3.69
N ASN A 603 12.85 -7.91 -3.73
CA ASN A 603 13.64 -6.92 -4.49
C ASN A 603 13.28 -6.79 -5.99
N SER A 604 12.49 -7.73 -6.53
CA SER A 604 11.85 -7.69 -7.85
C SER A 604 10.58 -6.83 -7.93
N TYR A 605 10.16 -6.16 -6.84
CA TYR A 605 9.00 -5.27 -6.79
C TYR A 605 9.06 -4.22 -7.89
N TYR A 606 10.22 -3.56 -8.00
CA TYR A 606 10.59 -2.64 -9.07
C TYR A 606 10.39 -3.15 -10.51
N SER A 607 10.69 -4.43 -10.77
CA SER A 607 10.47 -5.05 -12.09
C SER A 607 9.05 -5.58 -12.29
N SER A 608 8.24 -5.63 -11.23
CA SER A 608 6.86 -6.12 -11.24
C SER A 608 5.87 -4.97 -11.39
N PHE A 609 6.11 -3.83 -10.71
CA PHE A 609 5.28 -2.63 -10.82
C PHE A 609 5.51 -1.86 -12.09
N GLY A 610 6.77 -1.76 -12.54
CA GLY A 610 7.10 -1.01 -13.76
C GLY A 610 6.60 -1.57 -15.08
N VAL A 611 5.81 -2.64 -15.05
CA VAL A 611 5.15 -3.28 -16.20
C VAL A 611 3.68 -3.61 -15.91
N MET A 612 3.14 -3.19 -14.77
CA MET A 612 1.76 -3.48 -14.37
C MET A 612 0.83 -2.41 -14.95
N THR A 613 0.30 -2.67 -16.14
CA THR A 613 -0.68 -1.80 -16.81
C THR A 613 -2.14 -2.13 -16.48
N ASN A 614 -2.38 -3.17 -15.66
CA ASN A 614 -3.69 -3.77 -15.44
C ASN A 614 -4.09 -3.81 -13.95
N LEU A 615 -5.29 -3.32 -13.64
CA LEU A 615 -5.93 -3.37 -12.33
C LEU A 615 -7.04 -4.45 -12.28
N PHE A 616 -7.77 -4.55 -11.17
CA PHE A 616 -8.98 -5.38 -11.11
C PHE A 616 -10.03 -4.81 -12.09
N GLY A 617 -10.45 -5.59 -13.08
CA GLY A 617 -11.31 -5.09 -14.16
C GLY A 617 -11.78 -6.15 -15.15
N LEU A 618 -12.71 -5.77 -16.03
CA LEU A 618 -13.18 -6.62 -17.13
C LEU A 618 -12.08 -6.82 -18.17
N ASP A 619 -12.10 -7.96 -18.87
CA ASP A 619 -11.15 -8.30 -19.94
C ASP A 619 -11.07 -7.25 -21.06
N SER A 620 -12.11 -6.41 -21.23
CA SER A 620 -12.15 -5.32 -22.23
C SER A 620 -11.32 -4.09 -21.88
N TYR A 621 -10.96 -3.90 -20.61
CA TYR A 621 -10.10 -2.81 -20.13
C TYR A 621 -8.65 -3.26 -19.90
N ARG A 622 -8.33 -4.51 -20.24
CA ARG A 622 -6.98 -5.04 -20.09
C ARG A 622 -6.18 -4.87 -21.36
N GLU A 623 -4.89 -4.63 -21.20
CA GLU A 623 -3.95 -4.68 -22.30
C GLU A 623 -3.87 -6.07 -22.92
N THR A 624 -3.84 -6.12 -24.25
CA THR A 624 -3.72 -7.37 -25.01
C THR A 624 -2.48 -7.33 -25.90
N GLY A 625 -1.47 -8.16 -25.60
CA GLY A 625 -0.26 -8.29 -26.41
C GLY A 625 0.41 -9.65 -26.26
N ASP A 626 1.01 -10.16 -27.34
CA ASP A 626 1.76 -11.43 -27.35
C ASP A 626 3.10 -11.34 -26.58
N ASP A 627 3.59 -10.12 -26.31
CA ASP A 627 4.86 -9.83 -25.62
C ASP A 627 4.69 -9.58 -24.10
N LEU A 628 3.46 -9.61 -23.56
CA LEU A 628 3.21 -9.51 -22.12
C LEU A 628 3.78 -10.74 -21.39
N THR A 629 4.66 -10.50 -20.42
CA THR A 629 5.14 -11.51 -19.48
C THR A 629 4.01 -11.97 -18.55
N THR A 630 4.17 -13.11 -17.88
CA THR A 630 3.26 -13.50 -16.78
C THR A 630 3.25 -12.53 -15.60
N GLU A 631 4.20 -11.58 -15.58
CA GLU A 631 4.38 -10.53 -14.56
C GLU A 631 3.81 -9.16 -15.01
N SER A 632 3.38 -9.04 -16.27
CA SER A 632 2.64 -7.87 -16.80
C SER A 632 1.19 -8.23 -17.15
N TYR A 633 0.90 -9.51 -17.45
CA TYR A 633 -0.45 -10.07 -17.54
C TYR A 633 -1.06 -10.34 -16.15
N TYR A 634 -1.00 -9.35 -15.26
CA TYR A 634 -1.70 -9.37 -13.98
C TYR A 634 -3.13 -8.87 -14.16
N GLY A 635 -3.93 -9.67 -14.88
CA GLY A 635 -5.35 -9.46 -15.08
C GLY A 635 -6.21 -10.33 -14.16
N GLY A 636 -7.28 -9.76 -13.63
CA GLY A 636 -8.29 -10.46 -12.85
C GLY A 636 -9.51 -9.57 -12.60
N SER A 637 -10.68 -10.16 -12.43
CA SER A 637 -11.91 -9.44 -12.10
C SER A 637 -12.45 -9.79 -10.72
N THR A 638 -11.76 -10.63 -9.93
CA THR A 638 -12.30 -11.23 -8.69
C THR A 638 -11.27 -11.18 -7.56
N TYR A 639 -11.68 -10.62 -6.43
CA TYR A 639 -11.04 -10.76 -5.13
C TYR A 639 -11.52 -12.05 -4.47
N SER A 640 -10.59 -12.86 -3.97
CA SER A 640 -10.90 -14.08 -3.21
C SER A 640 -9.80 -14.38 -2.20
N ASN A 641 -10.17 -14.76 -0.97
CA ASN A 641 -9.20 -15.05 0.09
C ASN A 641 -8.25 -16.17 -0.33
N TYR A 642 -8.76 -17.19 -1.04
CA TYR A 642 -7.91 -18.24 -1.60
C TYR A 642 -6.76 -17.73 -2.47
N ARG A 643 -7.03 -16.72 -3.31
CA ARG A 643 -6.08 -16.18 -4.29
C ARG A 643 -5.15 -15.13 -3.70
N LEU A 644 -5.59 -14.44 -2.65
CA LEU A 644 -4.91 -13.28 -2.06
C LEU A 644 -4.22 -13.59 -0.73
N ARG A 645 -4.24 -14.86 -0.30
CA ARG A 645 -3.59 -15.36 0.92
C ARG A 645 -2.12 -14.98 1.10
N ASP A 646 -1.39 -14.80 0.00
CA ASP A 646 0.06 -14.50 0.03
C ASP A 646 0.34 -13.00 0.31
N PHE A 647 -0.71 -12.16 0.41
CA PHE A 647 -0.60 -10.76 0.86
C PHE A 647 -0.68 -10.64 2.39
N PHE A 648 -1.46 -11.50 3.06
CA PHE A 648 -1.66 -11.43 4.51
C PHE A 648 -0.61 -12.28 5.27
N PRO A 649 0.12 -11.71 6.25
CA PRO A 649 1.03 -12.46 7.13
C PRO A 649 0.41 -13.72 7.76
N ASN A 650 -0.90 -13.72 7.99
CA ASN A 650 -1.66 -14.80 8.63
C ASN A 650 -2.45 -15.71 7.63
N ASP A 651 -2.02 -15.82 6.37
CA ASP A 651 -2.60 -16.66 5.29
C ASP A 651 -4.06 -16.30 4.93
N LEU A 652 -5.03 -16.79 5.71
CA LEU A 652 -6.47 -16.53 5.49
C LEU A 652 -7.09 -15.68 6.59
N ALA A 653 -6.32 -15.36 7.62
CA ALA A 653 -6.70 -14.40 8.64
C ALA A 653 -6.02 -13.05 8.37
N TRP A 654 -6.65 -12.01 8.90
CA TRP A 654 -6.13 -10.65 8.94
C TRP A 654 -5.08 -10.49 10.05
N ASN A 655 -4.47 -9.31 10.16
CA ASN A 655 -3.38 -9.05 11.10
C ASN A 655 -3.90 -9.05 12.56
N ASP A 656 -5.13 -8.61 12.76
CA ASP A 656 -5.92 -8.79 14.00
C ASP A 656 -6.30 -10.26 14.32
N GLY A 657 -6.10 -11.18 13.37
CA GLY A 657 -6.46 -12.60 13.49
C GLY A 657 -7.92 -12.92 13.18
N SER A 658 -8.72 -11.93 12.78
CA SER A 658 -10.08 -12.11 12.25
C SER A 658 -10.05 -12.77 10.85
N THR A 659 -11.22 -13.18 10.33
CA THR A 659 -11.31 -13.83 9.02
C THR A 659 -12.20 -13.04 8.08
N PHE A 660 -11.67 -12.68 6.92
CA PHE A 660 -12.44 -11.96 5.90
C PHE A 660 -13.49 -12.85 5.25
N ASP A 661 -14.75 -12.46 5.38
CA ASP A 661 -15.89 -13.24 4.92
C ASP A 661 -16.46 -12.78 3.57
N TRP A 662 -15.83 -11.81 2.89
CA TRP A 662 -16.31 -11.33 1.59
C TRP A 662 -15.52 -11.89 0.41
N THR A 663 -16.24 -12.09 -0.70
CA THR A 663 -15.68 -12.16 -2.06
C THR A 663 -16.34 -11.07 -2.89
N PHE A 664 -15.60 -10.47 -3.82
CA PHE A 664 -16.18 -9.49 -4.73
C PHE A 664 -15.61 -9.61 -6.14
N SER A 665 -16.45 -9.35 -7.14
CA SER A 665 -16.07 -9.40 -8.56
C SER A 665 -16.55 -8.19 -9.34
N VAL A 666 -15.73 -7.66 -10.25
CA VAL A 666 -16.13 -6.69 -11.27
C VAL A 666 -17.09 -7.37 -12.25
N VAL A 667 -18.30 -6.82 -12.37
CA VAL A 667 -19.36 -7.34 -13.25
C VAL A 667 -19.79 -6.36 -14.35
N ASP A 668 -19.50 -5.07 -14.19
CA ASP A 668 -19.66 -4.04 -15.23
C ASP A 668 -18.59 -2.95 -15.07
N GLN A 669 -18.17 -2.33 -16.18
CA GLN A 669 -17.12 -1.31 -16.19
C GLN A 669 -17.28 -0.36 -17.39
N THR A 670 -17.33 0.95 -17.11
CA THR A 670 -17.23 2.04 -18.09
C THR A 670 -15.89 2.77 -17.91
N ASP A 671 -15.69 3.93 -18.54
CA ASP A 671 -14.54 4.82 -18.23
C ASP A 671 -14.78 5.64 -16.94
N ASP A 672 -16.05 5.82 -16.54
CA ASP A 672 -16.47 6.69 -15.43
C ASP A 672 -16.88 5.92 -14.16
N THR A 673 -17.23 4.63 -14.29
CA THR A 673 -17.82 3.82 -13.21
C THR A 673 -17.41 2.35 -13.27
N ILE A 674 -17.36 1.69 -12.12
CA ILE A 674 -17.21 0.23 -12.01
C ILE A 674 -18.26 -0.36 -11.08
N THR A 675 -18.84 -1.50 -11.46
CA THR A 675 -19.83 -2.22 -10.64
C THR A 675 -19.24 -3.52 -10.12
N LEU A 676 -19.31 -3.68 -8.79
CA LEU A 676 -18.81 -4.83 -8.05
C LEU A 676 -19.98 -5.67 -7.54
N HIS A 677 -19.91 -6.98 -7.71
CA HIS A 677 -20.80 -7.97 -7.09
C HIS A 677 -20.14 -8.52 -5.84
N PHE A 678 -20.69 -8.20 -4.67
CA PHE A 678 -20.27 -8.73 -3.37
C PHE A 678 -21.08 -9.96 -2.99
N ILE A 679 -20.39 -10.96 -2.44
CA ILE A 679 -21.01 -12.12 -1.81
C ILE A 679 -20.33 -12.38 -0.47
N ASN A 680 -21.14 -12.39 0.58
CA ASN A 680 -20.73 -12.84 1.89
C ASN A 680 -20.67 -14.37 1.92
N THR A 681 -19.55 -14.89 2.40
CA THR A 681 -19.20 -16.32 2.48
C THR A 681 -19.28 -16.86 3.91
N SER A 682 -19.59 -16.02 4.91
CA SER A 682 -20.04 -16.50 6.21
C SER A 682 -21.41 -17.18 6.05
N LEU A 683 -21.51 -18.41 6.55
CA LEU A 683 -22.75 -19.15 6.61
C LEU A 683 -23.39 -18.96 7.98
N ASP A 684 -24.70 -18.70 8.00
CA ASP A 684 -25.54 -18.64 9.22
C ASP A 684 -25.69 -20.01 9.92
#